data_AF-A0A261Y4M8-F1
#
_entry.id   AF-A0A261Y4M8-F1
#
_cell.length_a   1.000
_cell.length_b   1.000
_cell.length_c   1.000
_cell.angle_alpha   90.00
_cell.angle_beta   90.00
_cell.angle_gamma   90.00
#
_symmetry.space_group_name_H-M   'P 1'
#
loop_
_entity.id
_entity.type
_entity.pdbx_description
1 polymer ?
#
loop_
_entity_poly.entity_id
_entity_poly.type
_entity_poly.pdbx_seq_one_letter_code
_entity_poly.pdbx_strand_id
1 'polypeptide(L)'
;MATNRDVEKSPYGDEVAYTESTTAEDRPSSSVQDEHYPKSKMPRVDWPRIKQRVMTRDGWIGDYDFTWLCIPRIPCWRGERKKRRLPPFFGLHESLPLAVALIMGLQHALAMLSGIVTPPLILGGAGSNNLNLTADYQQYMISSSLIICGIGSAVQITRFKLWGGKYYLGTGLLSVVGTSFTIIPLAESVIANMYKTGFCPSQTASDGTVIQLPCPQGYGAILGTSAVCSLLEIFLSFVPPQKLRKVFPPMVTGTTVFLIGLSLVTSGFQGWGGGAGPCIARPASGYFSVCPNVGAPNAQPWGSPVWLGLGLSVFMTIILVELFGSTFMKNAQVVIGLVVGIIISAATGYIDHSSIASAPVATFVWTKTFPLSIYGPAVIPLLIVYVVSMVECIGDITASCDVSRVEVDGPQFDSRIQGGVLADGVNSLFSALATNTPLSTFAQNNGVIALTRCANRGAGYMTCLFLILMGIFAKFAAVFLAVPAAVIGGMTTFLFANVAVSGIRILAYMKWTRRDRFIVSAALSIGLGVNLVPNWFSYVLTYSGPNQTLRGFYDAVDVIVSTGFVIACIITIALNLILPKDFDQGEYEEDLALEAESEMAESKPRVLKERTIRPEKGHIPDLEAILSVTGMNHHHRRVSTDKPARHPTTERTQDEILLEPFYYLRGHPGKEIRTQLISAFDDWLHVPHEQLDTITKVVEMLHTASLLVDDVEDSSVLRRGVPVAHTIYGVAQTINSGNYVYFLALQELLTMGNAKFIQIFTEELLNLHRGQGMEIYWRDTLTCPTEEEFIQMVMNKTGGLLRLAVKLMQEASASDVDYVPIVDLIGILYQVRDDYFNLQSTQYHDHKGYCEDLTEGKFSFPIIHSIRSAPSNRQLLNILHQRTESVEVKKYAVQVMEGTGSFEYTRDYLARVDAKARAEVERLGGNPRLLAILQALQV
;
A
#
# COMPACT_ATOMS: atom_id res chain seq x y z
N MET A 1 -37.39 -14.76 56.41
CA MET A 1 -36.12 -15.27 56.97
C MET A 1 -35.01 -14.43 56.36
N ALA A 2 -34.72 -13.19 56.76
CA ALA A 2 -34.49 -12.63 58.09
C ALA A 2 -33.42 -13.39 58.89
N THR A 3 -32.16 -13.00 58.69
CA THR A 3 -31.26 -12.42 59.72
C THR A 3 -30.09 -11.74 58.97
N ASN A 4 -30.04 -10.40 58.83
CA ASN A 4 -29.56 -9.40 59.82
C ASN A 4 -28.14 -9.73 60.29
N ARG A 5 -27.15 -8.83 60.30
CA ARG A 5 -27.07 -7.38 60.57
C ARG A 5 -25.53 -7.07 60.54
N ASP A 6 -24.95 -5.92 60.24
CA ASP A 6 -25.07 -4.55 60.76
C ASP A 6 -24.05 -3.68 59.95
N VAL A 7 -24.35 -2.47 59.40
CA VAL A 7 -24.42 -1.14 60.07
C VAL A 7 -22.99 -0.61 60.34
N GLU A 8 -22.50 0.57 59.90
CA GLU A 8 -23.13 1.87 59.64
C GLU A 8 -22.19 2.93 58.97
N LYS A 9 -22.82 3.88 58.26
CA LYS A 9 -22.62 5.36 58.19
C LYS A 9 -21.27 6.03 57.83
N SER A 10 -21.23 6.64 56.63
CA SER A 10 -21.27 8.10 56.30
C SER A 10 -20.80 9.09 57.41
N PRO A 11 -20.05 10.20 57.14
CA PRO A 11 -20.58 11.39 56.45
C PRO A 11 -19.60 12.34 55.70
N TYR A 12 -20.17 13.37 55.05
CA TYR A 12 -19.57 14.55 54.38
C TYR A 12 -18.86 14.31 53.03
N GLY A 13 -19.23 14.93 51.90
CA GLY A 13 -20.12 16.07 51.64
C GLY A 13 -19.34 17.33 51.28
N ASP A 14 -19.61 17.82 50.07
CA ASP A 14 -19.39 19.18 49.54
C ASP A 14 -18.00 19.50 48.95
N GLU A 15 -17.92 19.59 47.61
CA GLU A 15 -17.97 20.82 46.80
C GLU A 15 -16.65 21.61 46.92
N VAL A 16 -15.93 21.93 45.86
CA VAL A 16 -16.21 23.08 45.00
C VAL A 16 -15.50 22.89 43.64
N ALA A 17 -16.30 23.03 42.59
CA ALA A 17 -15.89 23.34 41.23
C ALA A 17 -15.61 24.84 41.10
N TYR A 18 -14.63 25.27 40.30
CA TYR A 18 -14.64 26.45 39.41
C TYR A 18 -13.39 26.33 38.53
N THR A 19 -13.55 25.90 37.27
CA THR A 19 -13.74 26.68 36.03
C THR A 19 -12.46 27.29 35.49
N GLU A 20 -12.11 26.90 34.26
CA GLU A 20 -11.65 27.89 33.29
C GLU A 20 -12.24 27.60 31.91
N SER A 21 -12.89 28.64 31.41
CA SER A 21 -13.50 28.87 30.09
C SER A 21 -12.46 28.76 28.97
N THR A 22 -12.66 27.96 27.92
CA THR A 22 -13.46 28.23 26.70
C THR A 22 -13.20 29.57 25.99
N THR A 23 -12.22 29.55 25.08
CA THR A 23 -12.29 29.99 23.67
C THR A 23 -11.19 29.19 22.95
N ALA A 24 -11.32 28.52 21.81
CA ALA A 24 -12.29 28.55 20.73
C ALA A 24 -12.22 27.21 19.95
N GLU A 25 -13.38 26.79 19.43
CA GLU A 25 -13.65 26.35 18.04
C GLU A 25 -12.44 25.94 17.15
N ASP A 26 -12.46 24.92 16.30
CA ASP A 26 -13.36 23.79 16.04
C ASP A 26 -12.65 22.95 14.95
N ARG A 27 -12.05 21.80 15.31
CA ARG A 27 -11.60 20.74 14.37
C ARG A 27 -11.63 19.39 15.09
N PRO A 28 -12.44 18.41 14.67
CA PRO A 28 -12.53 17.15 15.41
C PRO A 28 -11.30 16.27 15.10
N SER A 29 -10.44 16.14 16.10
CA SER A 29 -9.50 15.02 16.22
C SER A 29 -10.31 13.72 16.31
N SER A 30 -10.04 12.77 15.42
CA SER A 30 -10.50 11.39 15.62
C SER A 30 -9.69 10.81 16.79
N SER A 31 -10.33 10.77 17.96
CA SER A 31 -9.81 10.11 19.14
C SER A 31 -9.51 8.65 18.83
N VAL A 32 -8.30 8.20 19.21
CA VAL A 32 -8.00 6.79 19.47
C VAL A 32 -9.02 6.30 20.50
N GLN A 33 -10.05 5.61 20.03
CA GLN A 33 -10.89 4.78 20.89
C GLN A 33 -10.24 3.40 20.87
N ASP A 34 -9.77 2.95 22.02
CA ASP A 34 -9.65 1.51 22.29
C ASP A 34 -11.02 0.88 22.03
N GLU A 35 -11.21 0.29 20.85
CA GLU A 35 -12.44 -0.43 20.51
C GLU A 35 -12.53 -1.69 21.37
N HIS A 36 -13.15 -1.53 22.53
CA HIS A 36 -13.67 -2.63 23.32
C HIS A 36 -14.77 -3.32 22.50
N TYR A 37 -14.39 -4.34 21.71
CA TYR A 37 -15.37 -5.18 21.01
C TYR A 37 -16.37 -5.74 22.05
N PRO A 38 -17.68 -5.42 21.94
CA PRO A 38 -18.65 -6.01 22.84
C PRO A 38 -18.63 -7.53 22.65
N LYS A 39 -18.54 -8.27 23.76
CA LYS A 39 -18.65 -9.73 23.79
C LYS A 39 -19.82 -10.15 22.89
N SER A 40 -19.53 -10.97 21.90
CA SER A 40 -20.45 -11.40 20.84
C SER A 40 -21.78 -11.90 21.40
N LYS A 41 -22.78 -11.02 21.43
CA LYS A 41 -24.18 -11.42 21.31
C LYS A 41 -24.51 -11.32 19.83
N MET A 42 -25.21 -12.31 19.28
CA MET A 42 -25.77 -12.24 17.92
C MET A 42 -26.35 -10.84 17.66
N PRO A 43 -26.21 -10.28 16.44
CA PRO A 43 -26.72 -8.95 16.14
C PRO A 43 -28.22 -8.92 16.46
N ARG A 44 -28.61 -8.27 17.56
CA ARG A 44 -30.01 -8.01 17.85
C ARG A 44 -30.46 -6.99 16.81
N VAL A 45 -31.47 -7.37 16.02
CA VAL A 45 -32.12 -6.47 15.06
C VAL A 45 -32.67 -5.28 15.83
N ASP A 46 -32.08 -4.11 15.63
CA ASP A 46 -32.48 -2.87 16.28
C ASP A 46 -33.67 -2.25 15.52
N TRP A 47 -34.84 -2.86 15.73
CA TRP A 47 -36.10 -2.50 15.08
C TRP A 47 -36.43 -0.99 15.08
N PRO A 48 -36.15 -0.22 16.15
CA PRO A 48 -36.33 1.24 16.16
C PRO A 48 -35.47 1.97 15.11
N ARG A 49 -34.18 1.62 14.97
CA ARG A 49 -33.29 2.23 13.98
C ARG A 49 -33.67 1.89 12.55
N ILE A 50 -34.12 0.66 12.31
CA ILE A 50 -34.62 0.24 10.99
C ILE A 50 -35.90 1.01 10.64
N LYS A 51 -36.83 1.12 11.60
CA LYS A 51 -38.06 1.90 11.42
C LYS A 51 -37.77 3.36 11.11
N GLN A 52 -36.81 3.98 11.79
CA GLN A 52 -36.40 5.36 11.51
C GLN A 52 -35.77 5.49 10.11
N ARG A 53 -34.90 4.58 9.68
CA ARG A 53 -34.31 4.60 8.33
C ARG A 53 -35.33 4.43 7.20
N VAL A 54 -36.32 3.55 7.39
CA VAL A 54 -37.32 3.24 6.36
C VAL A 54 -38.47 4.26 6.35
N MET A 55 -38.79 4.90 7.49
CA MET A 55 -39.92 5.84 7.58
C MET A 55 -39.55 7.33 7.52
N THR A 56 -38.26 7.71 7.55
CA THR A 56 -37.85 9.13 7.47
C THR A 56 -37.19 9.49 6.14
N ARG A 57 -37.46 10.69 5.64
CA ARG A 57 -36.87 11.22 4.39
C ARG A 57 -35.35 11.31 4.49
N ASP A 58 -34.84 11.69 5.66
CA ASP A 58 -33.39 11.81 5.93
C ASP A 58 -32.70 10.44 5.97
N GLY A 59 -33.40 9.38 6.39
CA GLY A 59 -32.88 8.01 6.36
C GLY A 59 -32.78 7.41 4.96
N TRP A 60 -33.63 7.85 4.02
CA TRP A 60 -33.60 7.41 2.63
C TRP A 60 -32.59 8.17 1.78
N ILE A 61 -32.67 9.50 1.78
CA ILE A 61 -31.94 10.36 0.82
C ILE A 61 -30.73 11.03 1.50
N GLY A 62 -30.88 11.48 2.75
CA GLY A 62 -29.87 12.27 3.45
C GLY A 62 -29.45 13.54 2.70
N ASP A 63 -28.35 14.16 3.12
CA ASP A 63 -27.75 15.35 2.48
C ASP A 63 -26.68 14.96 1.43
N TYR A 64 -26.90 13.87 0.70
CA TYR A 64 -25.92 13.36 -0.27
C TYR A 64 -26.03 14.04 -1.64
N ASP A 65 -24.89 14.48 -2.19
CA ASP A 65 -24.83 15.08 -3.53
C ASP A 65 -24.81 14.00 -4.63
N PHE A 66 -26.00 13.57 -5.05
CA PHE A 66 -26.17 12.62 -6.17
C PHE A 66 -25.77 13.19 -7.53
N THR A 67 -25.69 14.53 -7.64
CA THR A 67 -25.35 15.23 -8.87
C THR A 67 -23.90 14.95 -9.27
N TRP A 68 -22.98 14.84 -8.30
CA TRP A 68 -21.60 14.40 -8.54
C TRP A 68 -21.48 12.96 -9.08
N LEU A 69 -22.28 12.03 -8.55
CA LEU A 69 -22.15 10.61 -8.87
C LEU A 69 -22.57 10.31 -10.33
N CYS A 70 -23.57 11.04 -10.82
CA CYS A 70 -24.25 10.76 -12.08
C CYS A 70 -23.90 11.71 -13.23
N ILE A 71 -23.26 12.87 -12.99
CA ILE A 71 -22.91 13.80 -14.08
C ILE A 71 -21.67 13.32 -14.87
N PRO A 72 -21.78 13.16 -16.21
CA PRO A 72 -20.66 12.79 -17.07
C PRO A 72 -19.69 13.96 -17.29
N ARG A 73 -18.43 13.64 -17.57
CA ARG A 73 -17.33 14.58 -17.81
C ARG A 73 -17.26 14.94 -19.30
N ILE A 74 -18.15 15.83 -19.76
CA ILE A 74 -18.14 16.28 -21.17
C ILE A 74 -17.31 17.58 -21.29
N PRO A 75 -16.24 17.62 -22.13
CA PRO A 75 -15.36 18.80 -22.27
C PRO A 75 -16.07 20.09 -22.70
N CYS A 76 -17.22 19.97 -23.38
CA CYS A 76 -17.95 21.08 -23.99
C CYS A 76 -19.02 21.72 -23.09
N TRP A 77 -19.31 21.15 -21.91
CA TRP A 77 -20.32 21.69 -20.99
C TRP A 77 -19.70 22.78 -20.11
N ARG A 78 -19.70 24.02 -20.64
CA ARG A 78 -19.06 25.24 -20.09
C ARG A 78 -19.60 25.74 -18.73
N GLY A 79 -20.51 25.03 -18.06
CA GLY A 79 -21.27 25.56 -16.92
C GLY A 79 -20.62 25.40 -15.54
N GLU A 80 -19.84 24.34 -15.27
CA GLU A 80 -19.42 24.03 -13.89
C GLU A 80 -17.90 23.93 -13.74
N ARG A 81 -17.25 25.10 -13.71
CA ARG A 81 -15.96 25.30 -13.02
C ARG A 81 -16.17 25.43 -11.48
N LYS A 82 -17.08 24.67 -10.87
CA LYS A 82 -17.15 24.61 -9.39
C LYS A 82 -15.90 23.89 -8.90
N LYS A 83 -15.25 24.46 -7.87
CA LYS A 83 -14.05 23.92 -7.21
C LYS A 83 -14.19 22.40 -7.03
N ARG A 84 -13.34 21.65 -7.72
CA ARG A 84 -13.27 20.18 -7.67
C ARG A 84 -13.05 19.74 -6.22
N ARG A 85 -14.12 19.34 -5.54
CA ARG A 85 -14.02 18.70 -4.21
C ARG A 85 -13.88 17.20 -4.42
N LEU A 86 -12.87 16.61 -3.79
CA LEU A 86 -12.76 15.15 -3.71
C LEU A 86 -13.94 14.63 -2.88
N PRO A 87 -14.55 13.48 -3.23
CA PRO A 87 -15.69 12.97 -2.48
C PRO A 87 -15.29 12.66 -1.03
N PRO A 88 -16.23 12.81 -0.07
CA PRO A 88 -16.01 12.35 1.30
C PRO A 88 -15.75 10.85 1.29
N PHE A 89 -14.81 10.42 2.12
CA PHE A 89 -14.48 9.01 2.26
C PHE A 89 -15.42 8.37 3.28
N PHE A 90 -16.18 7.36 2.86
CA PHE A 90 -17.08 6.62 3.73
C PHE A 90 -16.38 5.43 4.35
N GLY A 91 -16.24 5.48 5.68
CA GLY A 91 -15.58 4.43 6.45
C GLY A 91 -16.38 3.11 6.51
N LEU A 92 -15.73 2.06 7.00
CA LEU A 92 -16.28 0.71 7.11
C LEU A 92 -17.57 0.61 7.93
N HIS A 93 -17.72 1.44 8.97
CA HIS A 93 -18.78 1.36 9.98
C HIS A 93 -19.70 2.58 10.00
N GLU A 94 -19.51 3.49 9.06
CA GLU A 94 -20.32 4.71 8.95
C GLU A 94 -21.76 4.38 8.54
N SER A 95 -22.73 5.19 8.97
CA SER A 95 -24.12 4.99 8.57
C SER A 95 -24.40 5.69 7.24
N LEU A 96 -24.58 4.91 6.17
CA LEU A 96 -25.05 5.43 4.90
C LEU A 96 -26.58 5.55 4.85
N PRO A 97 -27.13 6.59 4.21
CA PRO A 97 -28.54 6.62 3.79
C PRO A 97 -28.87 5.42 2.90
N LEU A 98 -30.10 4.92 2.99
CA LEU A 98 -30.47 3.69 2.31
C LEU A 98 -30.36 3.79 0.78
N ALA A 99 -30.74 4.93 0.19
CA ALA A 99 -30.63 5.12 -1.26
C ALA A 99 -29.17 5.15 -1.72
N VAL A 100 -28.28 5.78 -0.95
CA VAL A 100 -26.83 5.79 -1.25
C VAL A 100 -26.26 4.38 -1.15
N ALA A 101 -26.60 3.63 -0.09
CA ALA A 101 -26.16 2.24 0.06
C ALA A 101 -26.67 1.34 -1.07
N LEU A 102 -27.91 1.53 -1.52
CA LEU A 102 -28.49 0.80 -2.67
C LEU A 102 -27.79 1.16 -3.98
N ILE A 103 -27.55 2.44 -4.25
CA ILE A 103 -26.90 2.87 -5.51
C ILE A 103 -25.43 2.40 -5.53
N MET A 104 -24.70 2.57 -4.43
CA MET A 104 -23.33 2.07 -4.31
C MET A 104 -23.30 0.54 -4.43
N GLY A 105 -24.21 -0.16 -3.75
CA GLY A 105 -24.30 -1.62 -3.84
C GLY A 105 -24.60 -2.11 -5.26
N LEU A 106 -25.51 -1.43 -5.97
CA LEU A 106 -25.78 -1.71 -7.37
C LEU A 106 -24.54 -1.47 -8.24
N GLN A 107 -23.81 -0.40 -7.99
CA GLN A 107 -22.59 -0.08 -8.72
C GLN A 107 -21.52 -1.16 -8.55
N HIS A 108 -21.28 -1.61 -7.32
CA HIS A 108 -20.38 -2.74 -7.06
C HIS A 108 -20.90 -4.01 -7.76
N ALA A 109 -22.20 -4.32 -7.67
CA ALA A 109 -22.78 -5.51 -8.31
C ALA A 109 -22.55 -5.49 -9.83
N LEU A 110 -22.79 -4.35 -10.48
CA LEU A 110 -22.53 -4.16 -11.91
C LEU A 110 -21.04 -4.25 -12.23
N ALA A 111 -20.15 -3.71 -11.40
CA ALA A 111 -18.71 -3.77 -11.65
C ALA A 111 -18.17 -5.22 -11.70
N MET A 112 -18.75 -6.13 -10.90
CA MET A 112 -18.29 -7.52 -10.81
C MET A 112 -19.12 -8.50 -11.65
N LEU A 113 -20.29 -8.07 -12.12
CA LEU A 113 -21.22 -8.90 -12.88
C LEU A 113 -20.54 -9.60 -14.06
N SER A 114 -19.75 -8.88 -14.84
CA SER A 114 -19.04 -9.46 -16.00
C SER A 114 -18.09 -10.58 -15.56
N GLY A 115 -17.36 -10.39 -14.46
CA GLY A 115 -16.46 -11.40 -13.93
C GLY A 115 -17.19 -12.62 -13.37
N ILE A 116 -18.34 -12.45 -12.72
CA ILE A 116 -19.10 -13.57 -12.14
C ILE A 116 -19.77 -14.44 -13.22
N VAL A 117 -20.21 -13.81 -14.31
CA VAL A 117 -20.94 -14.48 -15.41
C VAL A 117 -20.00 -15.14 -16.44
N THR A 118 -18.77 -14.66 -16.57
CA THR A 118 -17.83 -15.15 -17.59
C THR A 118 -17.40 -16.62 -17.40
N PRO A 119 -16.98 -17.09 -16.21
CA PRO A 119 -16.57 -18.48 -16.01
C PRO A 119 -17.63 -19.53 -16.39
N PRO A 120 -18.90 -19.43 -15.94
CA PRO A 120 -19.91 -20.41 -16.34
C PRO A 120 -20.23 -20.35 -17.85
N LEU A 121 -20.14 -19.18 -18.48
CA LEU A 121 -20.29 -19.04 -19.93
C LEU A 121 -19.17 -19.74 -20.71
N ILE A 122 -17.92 -19.59 -20.28
CA ILE A 122 -16.77 -20.22 -20.94
C ILE A 122 -16.83 -21.74 -20.75
N LEU A 123 -16.91 -22.20 -19.51
CA LEU A 123 -16.86 -23.64 -19.20
C LEU A 123 -18.06 -24.39 -19.77
N GLY A 124 -19.26 -23.82 -19.66
CA GLY A 124 -20.47 -24.43 -20.21
C GLY A 124 -20.56 -24.37 -21.72
N GLY A 125 -19.83 -23.44 -22.35
CA GLY A 125 -19.90 -23.10 -23.78
C GLY A 125 -19.50 -24.22 -24.75
N ALA A 126 -19.58 -23.91 -26.05
CA ALA A 126 -19.15 -24.82 -27.10
C ALA A 126 -17.63 -24.75 -27.30
N GLY A 127 -16.98 -25.88 -27.56
CA GLY A 127 -15.55 -25.95 -27.85
C GLY A 127 -14.90 -27.28 -27.50
N SER A 128 -13.69 -27.52 -28.00
CA SER A 128 -12.92 -28.75 -27.75
C SER A 128 -12.41 -28.90 -26.30
N ASN A 129 -12.41 -27.78 -25.58
CA ASN A 129 -11.91 -27.68 -24.21
C ASN A 129 -13.05 -27.30 -23.24
N ASN A 130 -14.30 -27.24 -23.73
CA ASN A 130 -15.47 -26.82 -22.96
C ASN A 130 -16.45 -27.99 -22.76
N LEU A 131 -17.39 -27.84 -21.85
CA LEU A 131 -18.31 -28.91 -21.47
C LEU A 131 -19.43 -29.15 -22.49
N ASN A 132 -19.58 -28.27 -23.48
CA ASN A 132 -20.61 -28.34 -24.53
C ASN A 132 -22.02 -28.54 -23.94
N LEU A 133 -22.33 -27.87 -22.82
CA LEU A 133 -23.62 -28.04 -22.12
C LEU A 133 -24.77 -27.39 -22.88
N THR A 134 -25.99 -27.85 -22.62
CA THR A 134 -27.19 -27.23 -23.21
C THR A 134 -27.45 -25.84 -22.62
N ALA A 135 -28.21 -25.02 -23.36
CA ALA A 135 -28.59 -23.69 -22.94
C ALA A 135 -29.20 -23.65 -21.52
N ASP A 136 -30.06 -24.62 -21.19
CA ASP A 136 -30.69 -24.72 -19.87
C ASP A 136 -29.66 -24.86 -18.74
N TYR A 137 -28.61 -25.66 -18.94
CA TYR A 137 -27.53 -25.83 -17.95
C TYR A 137 -26.67 -24.56 -17.85
N GLN A 138 -26.36 -23.91 -18.97
CA GLN A 138 -25.57 -22.68 -18.98
C GLN A 138 -26.33 -21.53 -18.27
N GLN A 139 -27.62 -21.35 -18.57
CA GLN A 139 -28.47 -20.37 -17.88
C GLN A 139 -28.53 -20.63 -16.37
N TYR A 140 -28.71 -21.89 -16.00
CA TYR A 140 -28.67 -22.31 -14.61
C TYR A 140 -27.34 -21.98 -13.93
N MET A 141 -26.21 -22.31 -14.56
CA MET A 141 -24.87 -22.07 -14.01
C MET A 141 -24.59 -20.58 -13.79
N ILE A 142 -25.02 -19.71 -14.72
CA ILE A 142 -24.90 -18.25 -14.56
C ILE A 142 -25.70 -17.77 -13.35
N SER A 143 -26.97 -18.17 -13.25
CA SER A 143 -27.82 -17.81 -12.11
C SER A 143 -27.30 -18.34 -10.78
N SER A 144 -26.86 -19.61 -10.74
CA SER A 144 -26.30 -20.23 -9.54
C SER A 144 -25.02 -19.52 -9.09
N SER A 145 -24.13 -19.20 -10.04
CA SER A 145 -22.92 -18.40 -9.80
C SER A 145 -23.25 -17.06 -9.14
N LEU A 146 -24.23 -16.30 -9.67
CA LEU A 146 -24.66 -15.02 -9.08
C LEU A 146 -25.19 -15.16 -7.64
N ILE A 147 -26.04 -16.16 -7.38
CA ILE A 147 -26.61 -16.39 -6.05
C ILE A 147 -25.50 -16.74 -5.06
N ILE A 148 -24.64 -17.70 -5.40
CA ILE A 148 -23.59 -18.18 -4.50
C ILE A 148 -22.53 -17.11 -4.28
N CYS A 149 -22.11 -16.37 -5.32
CA CYS A 149 -21.19 -15.25 -5.16
C CYS A 149 -21.77 -14.19 -4.21
N GLY A 150 -23.08 -13.88 -4.31
CA GLY A 150 -23.74 -12.99 -3.37
C GLY A 150 -23.75 -13.50 -1.93
N ILE A 151 -23.99 -14.80 -1.72
CA ILE A 151 -23.94 -15.45 -0.39
C ILE A 151 -22.50 -15.45 0.16
N GLY A 152 -21.53 -15.91 -0.63
CA GLY A 152 -20.12 -15.98 -0.25
C GLY A 152 -19.55 -14.59 0.06
N SER A 153 -19.94 -13.58 -0.70
CA SER A 153 -19.61 -12.18 -0.43
C SER A 153 -20.16 -11.71 0.91
N ALA A 154 -21.41 -12.07 1.25
CA ALA A 154 -21.97 -11.73 2.55
C ALA A 154 -21.16 -12.37 3.70
N VAL A 155 -20.75 -13.63 3.54
CA VAL A 155 -19.87 -14.33 4.50
C VAL A 155 -18.50 -13.66 4.62
N GLN A 156 -17.89 -13.27 3.49
CA GLN A 156 -16.58 -12.61 3.46
C GLN A 156 -16.61 -11.22 4.09
N ILE A 157 -17.68 -10.45 3.85
CA ILE A 157 -17.87 -9.09 4.40
C ILE A 157 -18.17 -9.14 5.90
N THR A 158 -18.87 -10.18 6.36
CA THR A 158 -19.05 -10.41 7.80
C THR A 158 -17.74 -10.81 8.47
N ARG A 159 -17.65 -10.64 9.79
CA ARG A 159 -16.51 -11.10 10.58
C ARG A 159 -17.03 -11.89 11.77
N PHE A 160 -17.17 -13.20 11.61
CA PHE A 160 -17.62 -14.09 12.67
C PHE A 160 -16.42 -14.57 13.50
N LYS A 161 -16.52 -14.51 14.82
CA LYS A 161 -15.49 -15.04 15.71
C LYS A 161 -15.72 -16.53 15.94
N LEU A 162 -14.72 -17.36 15.66
CA LEU A 162 -14.82 -18.81 15.83
C LEU A 162 -14.69 -19.22 17.31
N TRP A 163 -15.24 -20.39 17.64
CA TRP A 163 -15.26 -20.93 19.00
C TRP A 163 -13.82 -21.17 19.48
N GLY A 164 -13.40 -20.48 20.56
CA GLY A 164 -12.01 -20.49 21.07
C GLY A 164 -11.27 -19.15 20.94
N GLY A 165 -11.87 -18.14 20.30
CA GLY A 165 -11.50 -16.73 20.46
C GLY A 165 -10.28 -16.21 19.69
N LYS A 166 -9.50 -17.10 19.07
CA LYS A 166 -8.25 -16.75 18.35
C LYS A 166 -8.41 -16.52 16.84
N TYR A 167 -9.43 -17.10 16.22
CA TYR A 167 -9.63 -17.10 14.76
C TYR A 167 -10.97 -16.45 14.37
N TYR A 168 -11.02 -15.94 13.13
CA TYR A 168 -12.20 -15.32 12.53
C TYR A 168 -12.58 -16.01 11.22
N LEU A 169 -13.82 -15.83 10.80
CA LEU A 169 -14.34 -16.19 9.48
C LEU A 169 -14.82 -14.89 8.82
N GLY A 170 -14.23 -14.56 7.67
CA GLY A 170 -14.45 -13.34 6.92
C GLY A 170 -13.51 -12.19 7.29
N THR A 171 -13.40 -11.20 6.41
CA THR A 171 -12.43 -10.10 6.49
C THR A 171 -12.93 -8.94 7.35
N GLY A 172 -14.26 -8.78 7.46
CA GLY A 172 -14.85 -7.58 8.05
C GLY A 172 -14.62 -6.31 7.22
N LEU A 173 -14.30 -6.45 5.93
CA LEU A 173 -14.13 -5.37 4.96
C LEU A 173 -15.21 -5.47 3.88
N LEU A 174 -15.32 -4.46 3.02
CA LEU A 174 -16.06 -4.60 1.78
C LEU A 174 -15.20 -5.48 0.86
N SER A 175 -15.25 -6.81 1.03
CA SER A 175 -14.53 -7.80 0.24
C SER A 175 -15.54 -8.67 -0.50
N VAL A 176 -15.74 -8.38 -1.77
CA VAL A 176 -16.71 -9.13 -2.58
C VAL A 176 -16.02 -10.35 -3.19
N VAL A 177 -16.75 -11.44 -3.25
CA VAL A 177 -16.30 -12.75 -3.71
C VAL A 177 -16.98 -13.05 -5.06
N GLY A 178 -16.20 -13.59 -5.98
CA GLY A 178 -16.69 -14.07 -7.26
C GLY A 178 -16.03 -15.38 -7.66
N THR A 179 -16.50 -15.99 -8.75
CA THR A 179 -15.88 -17.21 -9.29
C THR A 179 -14.47 -16.90 -9.79
N SER A 180 -13.47 -17.60 -9.25
CA SER A 180 -12.05 -17.33 -9.56
C SER A 180 -11.74 -17.63 -11.03
N PHE A 181 -10.90 -16.81 -11.66
CA PHE A 181 -10.45 -17.05 -13.05
C PHE A 181 -9.33 -18.08 -13.16
N THR A 182 -8.68 -18.41 -12.04
CA THR A 182 -7.65 -19.45 -11.96
C THR A 182 -8.17 -20.83 -12.40
N ILE A 183 -9.47 -21.10 -12.19
CA ILE A 183 -10.08 -22.37 -12.55
C ILE A 183 -10.28 -22.55 -14.05
N ILE A 184 -10.41 -21.46 -14.84
CA ILE A 184 -10.83 -21.56 -16.24
C ILE A 184 -9.80 -22.30 -17.09
N PRO A 185 -8.52 -21.88 -17.18
CA PRO A 185 -7.56 -22.56 -18.05
C PRO A 185 -7.25 -23.97 -17.56
N LEU A 186 -7.31 -24.19 -16.24
CA LEU A 186 -7.17 -25.52 -15.68
C LEU A 186 -8.34 -26.43 -16.08
N ALA A 187 -9.57 -25.97 -15.91
CA ALA A 187 -10.74 -26.74 -16.28
C ALA A 187 -10.76 -27.02 -17.78
N GLU A 188 -10.41 -26.06 -18.64
CA GLU A 188 -10.26 -26.26 -20.08
C GLU A 188 -9.26 -27.39 -20.41
N SER A 189 -8.09 -27.39 -19.75
CA SER A 189 -7.07 -28.44 -19.89
C SER A 189 -7.56 -29.81 -19.40
N VAL A 190 -8.22 -29.85 -18.24
CA VAL A 190 -8.80 -31.07 -17.65
C VAL A 190 -9.92 -31.61 -18.54
N ILE A 191 -10.80 -30.76 -19.05
CA ILE A 191 -11.91 -31.13 -19.94
C ILE A 191 -11.35 -31.68 -21.26
N ALA A 192 -10.36 -31.02 -21.86
CA ALA A 192 -9.71 -31.51 -23.07
C ALA A 192 -9.12 -32.92 -22.85
N ASN A 193 -8.51 -33.17 -21.69
CA ASN A 193 -8.02 -34.48 -21.31
C ASN A 193 -9.16 -35.50 -21.08
N MET A 194 -10.26 -35.09 -20.44
CA MET A 194 -11.45 -35.95 -20.26
C MET A 194 -12.06 -36.42 -21.58
N TYR A 195 -12.07 -35.58 -22.62
CA TYR A 195 -12.48 -36.03 -23.96
C TYR A 195 -11.45 -36.95 -24.62
N LYS A 196 -10.14 -36.66 -24.48
CA LYS A 196 -9.06 -37.52 -25.02
C LYS A 196 -9.08 -38.93 -24.42
N THR A 197 -9.34 -39.04 -23.12
CA THR A 197 -9.36 -40.31 -22.37
C THR A 197 -10.69 -41.06 -22.49
N GLY A 198 -11.72 -40.43 -23.06
CA GLY A 198 -13.06 -41.01 -23.20
C GLY A 198 -13.92 -40.93 -21.93
N PHE A 199 -13.47 -40.19 -20.90
CA PHE A 199 -14.32 -39.88 -19.73
C PHE A 199 -15.53 -39.03 -20.12
N CYS A 200 -15.33 -38.07 -21.03
CA CYS A 200 -16.41 -37.31 -21.66
C CYS A 200 -16.77 -37.89 -23.04
N PRO A 201 -18.06 -37.92 -23.39
CA PRO A 201 -18.52 -38.53 -24.64
C PRO A 201 -18.11 -37.69 -25.86
N SER A 202 -17.64 -38.36 -26.92
CA SER A 202 -17.41 -37.76 -28.23
C SER A 202 -18.00 -38.63 -29.33
N GLN A 203 -18.43 -38.02 -30.43
CA GLN A 203 -18.99 -38.68 -31.60
C GLN A 203 -18.14 -38.33 -32.82
N THR A 204 -17.64 -39.35 -33.51
CA THR A 204 -16.96 -39.15 -34.80
C THR A 204 -17.99 -39.13 -35.91
N ALA A 205 -18.11 -38.00 -36.62
CA ALA A 205 -18.97 -37.88 -37.79
C ALA A 205 -18.38 -38.67 -38.99
N SER A 206 -19.21 -38.89 -40.01
CA SER A 206 -18.86 -39.69 -41.21
C SER A 206 -17.71 -39.10 -42.03
N ASP A 207 -17.35 -37.83 -41.79
CA ASP A 207 -16.24 -37.11 -42.40
C ASP A 207 -14.92 -37.23 -41.61
N GLY A 208 -14.91 -37.99 -40.51
CA GLY A 208 -13.75 -38.16 -39.63
C GLY A 208 -13.58 -37.04 -38.61
N THR A 209 -14.48 -36.05 -38.56
CA THR A 209 -14.42 -34.98 -37.54
C THR A 209 -14.94 -35.50 -36.20
N VAL A 210 -14.20 -35.23 -35.12
CA VAL A 210 -14.60 -35.60 -33.75
C VAL A 210 -15.42 -34.46 -33.16
N ILE A 211 -16.70 -34.70 -32.94
CA ILE A 211 -17.65 -33.78 -32.31
C ILE A 211 -17.74 -34.13 -30.83
N GLN A 212 -17.51 -33.15 -29.96
CA GLN A 212 -17.64 -33.34 -28.52
C GLN A 212 -19.10 -33.19 -28.08
N LEU A 213 -19.59 -34.13 -27.27
CA LEU A 213 -20.96 -34.14 -26.76
C LEU A 213 -21.04 -33.50 -25.36
N PRO A 214 -22.23 -33.05 -24.92
CA PRO A 214 -22.40 -32.46 -23.59
C PRO A 214 -21.91 -33.37 -22.46
N CYS A 215 -21.04 -32.85 -21.58
CA CYS A 215 -20.41 -33.63 -20.50
C CYS A 215 -20.72 -33.10 -19.09
N PRO A 216 -21.96 -33.22 -18.57
CA PRO A 216 -22.30 -32.78 -17.22
C PRO A 216 -21.55 -33.56 -16.13
N GLN A 217 -21.17 -34.82 -16.39
CA GLN A 217 -20.35 -35.61 -15.48
C GLN A 217 -18.93 -35.05 -15.33
N GLY A 218 -18.34 -34.52 -16.41
CA GLY A 218 -17.05 -33.82 -16.36
C GLY A 218 -17.10 -32.62 -15.42
N TYR A 219 -18.15 -31.82 -15.50
CA TYR A 219 -18.34 -30.70 -14.58
C TYR A 219 -18.51 -31.16 -13.13
N GLY A 220 -19.35 -32.16 -12.88
CA GLY A 220 -19.52 -32.73 -11.54
C GLY A 220 -18.23 -33.34 -10.98
N ALA A 221 -17.35 -33.86 -11.83
CA ALA A 221 -16.03 -34.33 -11.44
C ALA A 221 -15.07 -33.19 -11.07
N ILE A 222 -15.09 -32.09 -11.82
CA ILE A 222 -14.34 -30.87 -11.45
C ILE A 222 -14.84 -30.33 -10.11
N LEU A 223 -16.16 -30.18 -9.93
CA LEU A 223 -16.76 -29.70 -8.68
C LEU A 223 -16.41 -30.61 -7.49
N GLY A 224 -16.57 -31.93 -7.63
CA GLY A 224 -16.28 -32.88 -6.55
C GLY A 224 -14.79 -32.85 -6.16
N THR A 225 -13.90 -32.77 -7.14
CA THR A 225 -12.46 -32.65 -6.90
C THR A 225 -12.12 -31.31 -6.26
N SER A 226 -12.70 -30.21 -6.76
CA SER A 226 -12.54 -28.87 -6.20
C SER A 226 -13.03 -28.77 -4.76
N ALA A 227 -14.14 -29.43 -4.40
CA ALA A 227 -14.64 -29.47 -3.03
C ALA A 227 -13.60 -30.10 -2.08
N VAL A 228 -13.00 -31.23 -2.48
CA VAL A 228 -11.97 -31.88 -1.66
C VAL A 228 -10.71 -31.03 -1.57
N CYS A 229 -10.25 -30.47 -2.68
CA CYS A 229 -9.04 -29.64 -2.70
C CYS A 229 -9.19 -28.32 -1.92
N SER A 230 -10.40 -27.77 -1.79
CA SER A 230 -10.65 -26.56 -0.97
C SER A 230 -10.30 -26.74 0.51
N LEU A 231 -10.32 -27.99 1.01
CA LEU A 231 -9.91 -28.30 2.36
C LEU A 231 -8.45 -27.91 2.61
N LEU A 232 -7.59 -27.98 1.60
CA LEU A 232 -6.19 -27.54 1.72
C LEU A 232 -6.13 -26.05 2.10
N GLU A 233 -6.86 -25.20 1.39
CA GLU A 233 -6.91 -23.77 1.67
C GLU A 233 -7.49 -23.48 3.06
N ILE A 234 -8.55 -24.18 3.44
CA ILE A 234 -9.14 -24.09 4.79
C ILE A 234 -8.10 -24.43 5.85
N PHE A 235 -7.34 -25.52 5.69
CA PHE A 235 -6.31 -25.90 6.65
C PHE A 235 -5.12 -24.92 6.67
N LEU A 236 -4.70 -24.45 5.48
CA LEU A 236 -3.62 -23.45 5.36
C LEU A 236 -4.02 -22.10 5.96
N SER A 237 -5.30 -21.76 5.98
CA SER A 237 -5.78 -20.53 6.61
C SER A 237 -5.44 -20.41 8.10
N PHE A 238 -5.20 -21.54 8.80
CA PHE A 238 -4.79 -21.54 10.21
C PHE A 238 -3.28 -21.38 10.41
N VAL A 239 -2.50 -21.42 9.33
CA VAL A 239 -1.06 -21.14 9.34
C VAL A 239 -0.86 -19.63 9.42
N PRO A 240 0.11 -19.13 10.24
CA PRO A 240 0.40 -17.71 10.32
C PRO A 240 0.64 -17.07 8.94
N PRO A 241 -0.04 -15.96 8.59
CA PRO A 241 0.10 -15.30 7.29
C PRO A 241 1.55 -14.96 6.91
N GLN A 242 2.37 -14.61 7.90
CA GLN A 242 3.80 -14.32 7.77
C GLN A 242 4.57 -15.50 7.16
N LYS A 243 4.25 -16.74 7.56
CA LYS A 243 4.88 -17.95 6.99
C LYS A 243 4.42 -18.21 5.57
N LEU A 244 3.13 -17.99 5.29
CA LEU A 244 2.57 -18.16 3.95
C LEU A 244 3.20 -17.16 2.95
N ARG A 245 3.39 -15.90 3.35
CA ARG A 245 4.07 -14.87 2.54
C ARG A 245 5.54 -15.20 2.25
N LYS A 246 6.21 -15.93 3.15
CA LYS A 246 7.58 -16.39 2.93
C LYS A 246 7.65 -17.50 1.85
N VAL A 247 6.64 -18.38 1.81
CA VAL A 247 6.56 -19.47 0.82
C VAL A 247 6.04 -18.97 -0.53
N PHE A 248 5.11 -18.02 -0.50
CA PHE A 248 4.48 -17.43 -1.70
C PHE A 248 4.73 -15.92 -1.76
N PRO A 249 5.98 -15.49 -2.02
CA PRO A 249 6.30 -14.07 -2.14
C PRO A 249 5.59 -13.43 -3.34
N PRO A 250 5.53 -12.08 -3.41
CA PRO A 250 4.90 -11.33 -4.49
C PRO A 250 5.35 -11.78 -5.90
N MET A 251 6.57 -12.27 -6.06
CA MET A 251 7.08 -12.77 -7.35
C MET A 251 6.33 -14.01 -7.86
N VAL A 252 5.94 -14.93 -6.97
CA VAL A 252 5.14 -16.11 -7.32
C VAL A 252 3.76 -15.66 -7.77
N THR A 253 3.16 -14.77 -7.00
CA THR A 253 1.79 -14.29 -7.24
C THR A 253 1.68 -13.49 -8.53
N GLY A 254 2.54 -12.48 -8.71
CA GLY A 254 2.50 -11.60 -9.87
C GLY A 254 2.81 -12.33 -11.18
N THR A 255 3.77 -13.26 -11.17
CA THR A 255 4.10 -14.10 -12.34
C THR A 255 2.92 -14.99 -12.72
N THR A 256 2.28 -15.61 -11.72
CA THR A 256 1.15 -16.53 -11.94
C THR A 256 -0.08 -15.77 -12.45
N VAL A 257 -0.47 -14.68 -11.80
CA VAL A 257 -1.62 -13.83 -12.20
C VAL A 257 -1.43 -13.26 -13.60
N PHE A 258 -0.21 -12.82 -13.94
CA PHE A 258 0.10 -12.36 -15.29
C PHE A 258 -0.13 -13.43 -16.36
N LEU A 259 0.35 -14.66 -16.13
CA LEU A 259 0.19 -15.77 -17.07
C LEU A 259 -1.27 -16.25 -17.19
N ILE A 260 -2.03 -16.22 -16.09
CA ILE A 260 -3.48 -16.48 -16.11
C ILE A 260 -4.17 -15.48 -17.03
N GLY A 261 -3.94 -14.17 -16.80
CA GLY A 261 -4.51 -13.12 -17.63
C GLY A 261 -4.17 -13.29 -19.11
N LEU A 262 -2.90 -13.59 -19.44
CA LEU A 262 -2.48 -13.81 -20.82
C LEU A 262 -3.16 -15.01 -21.48
N SER A 263 -3.30 -16.13 -20.77
CA SER A 263 -3.99 -17.31 -21.30
C SER A 263 -5.46 -16.99 -21.62
N LEU A 264 -6.15 -16.27 -20.72
CA LEU A 264 -7.58 -15.95 -20.85
C LEU A 264 -7.86 -14.91 -21.94
N VAL A 265 -6.94 -13.98 -22.19
CA VAL A 265 -7.05 -13.04 -23.32
C VAL A 265 -7.25 -13.79 -24.64
N THR A 266 -6.64 -14.97 -24.79
CA THR A 266 -6.84 -15.83 -25.98
C THR A 266 -8.31 -16.21 -26.16
N SER A 267 -8.97 -16.68 -25.09
CA SER A 267 -10.39 -17.02 -25.12
C SER A 267 -11.27 -15.79 -25.39
N GLY A 268 -10.89 -14.61 -24.89
CA GLY A 268 -11.54 -13.33 -25.21
C GLY A 268 -11.50 -13.00 -26.70
N PHE A 269 -10.33 -13.12 -27.34
CA PHE A 269 -10.16 -12.88 -28.78
C PHE A 269 -10.87 -13.94 -29.64
N GLN A 270 -10.88 -15.20 -29.22
CA GLN A 270 -11.65 -16.25 -29.90
C GLN A 270 -13.16 -15.94 -29.87
N GLY A 271 -13.66 -15.49 -28.71
CA GLY A 271 -15.02 -14.97 -28.57
C GLY A 271 -15.28 -13.80 -29.52
N TRP A 272 -14.38 -12.81 -29.56
CA TRP A 272 -14.49 -11.64 -30.43
C TRP A 272 -14.53 -12.04 -31.91
N GLY A 273 -13.78 -13.06 -32.32
CA GLY A 273 -13.82 -13.64 -33.66
C GLY A 273 -15.16 -14.30 -34.04
N GLY A 274 -16.07 -14.51 -33.10
CA GLY A 274 -17.38 -15.13 -33.35
C GLY A 274 -17.62 -16.42 -32.56
N GLY A 275 -16.69 -16.83 -31.70
CA GLY A 275 -16.82 -18.00 -30.82
C GLY A 275 -15.68 -19.00 -30.94
N ALA A 276 -15.77 -20.06 -30.13
CA ALA A 276 -14.80 -21.15 -30.09
C ALA A 276 -15.29 -22.40 -30.85
N GLY A 277 -14.39 -23.36 -31.12
CA GLY A 277 -14.73 -24.65 -31.72
C GLY A 277 -14.43 -24.76 -33.24
N PRO A 278 -15.03 -25.74 -33.93
CA PRO A 278 -14.66 -26.09 -35.31
C PRO A 278 -14.91 -24.98 -36.34
N CYS A 279 -15.76 -23.99 -36.03
CA CYS A 279 -16.00 -22.86 -36.91
C CYS A 279 -14.79 -21.90 -37.04
N ILE A 280 -13.81 -21.96 -36.11
CA ILE A 280 -12.54 -21.21 -36.17
C ILE A 280 -11.76 -21.53 -37.45
N ALA A 281 -11.81 -22.80 -37.91
CA ALA A 281 -11.10 -23.25 -39.10
C ALA A 281 -11.69 -22.71 -40.42
N ARG A 282 -12.82 -21.97 -40.36
CA ARG A 282 -13.57 -21.45 -41.51
C ARG A 282 -13.83 -22.53 -42.58
N PRO A 283 -14.46 -23.65 -42.23
CA PRO A 283 -14.73 -24.70 -43.21
C PRO A 283 -15.66 -24.17 -44.32
N ALA A 284 -15.35 -24.52 -45.57
CA ALA A 284 -16.09 -24.00 -46.74
C ALA A 284 -17.54 -24.50 -46.82
N SER A 285 -17.87 -25.61 -46.16
CA SER A 285 -19.22 -26.18 -46.11
C SER A 285 -19.43 -26.97 -44.81
N GLY A 286 -20.67 -27.28 -44.48
CA GLY A 286 -21.04 -28.03 -43.27
C GLY A 286 -21.69 -27.16 -42.19
N TYR A 287 -22.10 -27.83 -41.11
CA TYR A 287 -22.87 -27.22 -40.00
C TYR A 287 -22.14 -26.05 -39.31
N PHE A 288 -20.81 -26.07 -39.34
CA PHE A 288 -19.92 -25.06 -38.74
C PHE A 288 -19.25 -24.12 -39.76
N SER A 289 -19.81 -23.98 -40.97
CA SER A 289 -19.34 -23.03 -41.99
C SER A 289 -19.47 -21.56 -41.56
N VAL A 290 -20.39 -21.28 -40.65
CA VAL A 290 -20.57 -19.99 -39.96
C VAL A 290 -20.56 -20.22 -38.44
N CYS A 291 -20.21 -19.19 -37.67
CA CYS A 291 -20.17 -19.27 -36.20
C CYS A 291 -21.45 -18.68 -35.56
N PRO A 292 -21.97 -19.28 -34.48
CA PRO A 292 -21.55 -20.55 -33.88
C PRO A 292 -21.91 -21.79 -34.74
N ASN A 293 -22.96 -21.70 -35.57
CA ASN A 293 -23.35 -22.71 -36.56
C ASN A 293 -24.40 -22.11 -37.51
N VAL A 294 -24.78 -22.85 -38.57
CA VAL A 294 -25.79 -22.44 -39.56
C VAL A 294 -27.19 -22.21 -39.00
N GLY A 295 -27.49 -22.69 -37.78
CA GLY A 295 -28.78 -22.51 -37.12
C GLY A 295 -28.89 -21.20 -36.34
N ALA A 296 -27.82 -20.43 -36.19
CA ALA A 296 -27.83 -19.17 -35.45
C ALA A 296 -28.32 -17.99 -36.32
N PRO A 297 -29.04 -17.01 -35.72
CA PRO A 297 -29.56 -15.87 -36.45
C PRO A 297 -28.42 -15.00 -37.01
N ASN A 298 -28.51 -14.70 -38.32
CA ASN A 298 -27.53 -13.88 -39.04
C ASN A 298 -26.06 -14.33 -38.86
N ALA A 299 -25.83 -15.63 -38.61
CA ALA A 299 -24.50 -16.19 -38.38
C ALA A 299 -23.51 -15.85 -39.50
N GLN A 300 -22.30 -15.45 -39.12
CA GLN A 300 -21.23 -15.05 -40.04
C GLN A 300 -20.02 -15.96 -39.89
N PRO A 301 -19.15 -16.06 -40.92
CA PRO A 301 -17.88 -16.76 -40.81
C PRO A 301 -17.04 -16.21 -39.66
N TRP A 302 -16.21 -17.07 -39.06
CA TRP A 302 -15.27 -16.65 -38.03
C TRP A 302 -14.38 -15.49 -38.54
N GLY A 303 -14.13 -14.50 -37.68
CA GLY A 303 -13.36 -13.31 -38.00
C GLY A 303 -14.01 -12.37 -39.03
N SER A 304 -15.32 -12.46 -39.26
CA SER A 304 -16.01 -11.53 -40.16
C SER A 304 -15.92 -10.08 -39.67
N PRO A 305 -15.98 -9.08 -40.57
CA PRO A 305 -16.03 -7.67 -40.17
C PRO A 305 -17.20 -7.34 -39.23
N VAL A 306 -18.31 -8.10 -39.31
CA VAL A 306 -19.46 -7.91 -38.43
C VAL A 306 -19.15 -8.35 -36.99
N TRP A 307 -18.53 -9.53 -36.82
CA TRP A 307 -18.09 -9.99 -35.49
C TRP A 307 -17.05 -9.04 -34.88
N LEU A 308 -16.08 -8.63 -35.69
CA LEU A 308 -15.09 -7.64 -35.26
C LEU A 308 -15.75 -6.31 -34.87
N GLY A 309 -16.69 -5.80 -35.68
CA GLY A 309 -17.43 -4.56 -35.42
C GLY A 309 -18.28 -4.60 -34.15
N LEU A 310 -18.97 -5.72 -33.88
CA LEU A 310 -19.75 -5.89 -32.65
C LEU A 310 -18.85 -5.88 -31.40
N GLY A 311 -17.78 -6.67 -31.37
CA GLY A 311 -16.87 -6.64 -30.22
C GLY A 311 -16.10 -5.32 -30.09
N LEU A 312 -15.77 -4.66 -31.22
CA LEU A 312 -15.14 -3.34 -31.22
C LEU A 312 -16.08 -2.28 -30.67
N SER A 313 -17.38 -2.36 -30.95
CA SER A 313 -18.37 -1.43 -30.39
C SER A 313 -18.43 -1.49 -28.87
N VAL A 314 -18.33 -2.70 -28.29
CA VAL A 314 -18.24 -2.91 -26.84
C VAL A 314 -16.94 -2.30 -26.31
N PHE A 315 -15.80 -2.68 -26.89
CA PHE A 315 -14.49 -2.23 -26.45
C PHE A 315 -14.34 -0.69 -26.52
N MET A 316 -14.79 -0.09 -27.62
CA MET A 316 -14.81 1.37 -27.78
C MET A 316 -15.76 2.05 -26.79
N THR A 317 -16.92 1.45 -26.49
CA THR A 317 -17.82 1.98 -25.47
C THR A 317 -17.15 2.00 -24.10
N ILE A 318 -16.41 0.94 -23.73
CA ILE A 318 -15.64 0.91 -22.48
C ILE A 318 -14.66 2.10 -22.44
N ILE A 319 -13.87 2.31 -23.50
CA ILE A 319 -12.94 3.43 -23.60
C ILE A 319 -13.65 4.79 -23.51
N LEU A 320 -14.76 4.97 -24.23
CA LEU A 320 -15.52 6.22 -24.22
C LEU A 320 -16.12 6.51 -22.84
N VAL A 321 -16.59 5.48 -22.13
CA VAL A 321 -17.07 5.60 -20.74
C VAL A 321 -15.91 5.92 -19.79
N GLU A 322 -14.71 5.38 -20.00
CA GLU A 322 -13.54 5.77 -19.21
C GLU A 322 -13.15 7.24 -19.46
N LEU A 323 -13.23 7.70 -20.70
CA LEU A 323 -12.88 9.08 -21.07
C LEU A 323 -13.90 10.12 -20.54
N PHE A 324 -15.19 9.86 -20.73
CA PHE A 324 -16.26 10.84 -20.51
C PHE A 324 -17.25 10.49 -19.40
N GLY A 325 -17.18 9.28 -18.84
CA GLY A 325 -18.12 8.80 -17.84
C GLY A 325 -18.00 9.49 -16.49
N SER A 326 -19.11 9.53 -15.75
CA SER A 326 -19.12 9.88 -14.33
C SER A 326 -18.39 8.82 -13.49
N THR A 327 -18.15 9.09 -12.21
CA THR A 327 -17.53 8.09 -11.31
C THR A 327 -18.34 6.80 -11.24
N PHE A 328 -19.67 6.88 -11.29
CA PHE A 328 -20.54 5.70 -11.37
C PHE A 328 -20.29 4.92 -12.66
N MET A 329 -20.32 5.62 -13.80
CA MET A 329 -20.18 5.00 -15.12
C MET A 329 -18.82 4.35 -15.31
N LYS A 330 -17.74 4.98 -14.85
CA LYS A 330 -16.37 4.43 -14.91
C LYS A 330 -16.26 3.08 -14.19
N ASN A 331 -16.94 2.93 -13.06
CA ASN A 331 -16.96 1.67 -12.31
C ASN A 331 -17.86 0.61 -12.96
N ALA A 332 -18.90 1.03 -13.67
CA ALA A 332 -19.78 0.15 -14.43
C ALA A 332 -19.39 0.02 -15.92
N GLN A 333 -18.22 0.51 -16.32
CA GLN A 333 -17.87 0.72 -17.74
C GLN A 333 -17.92 -0.55 -18.57
N VAL A 334 -17.49 -1.68 -18.00
CA VAL A 334 -17.48 -2.99 -18.66
C VAL A 334 -18.91 -3.46 -18.94
N VAL A 335 -19.81 -3.30 -17.98
CA VAL A 335 -21.23 -3.66 -18.15
C VAL A 335 -21.96 -2.67 -19.05
N ILE A 336 -21.65 -1.37 -18.99
CA ILE A 336 -22.21 -0.39 -19.92
C ILE A 336 -21.78 -0.73 -21.36
N GLY A 337 -20.52 -1.08 -21.58
CA GLY A 337 -20.02 -1.58 -22.85
C GLY A 337 -20.80 -2.81 -23.34
N LEU A 338 -21.01 -3.79 -22.46
CA LEU A 338 -21.80 -4.98 -22.76
C LEU A 338 -23.25 -4.61 -23.14
N VAL A 339 -23.92 -3.75 -22.36
CA VAL A 339 -25.30 -3.33 -22.61
C VAL A 339 -25.42 -2.64 -23.97
N VAL A 340 -24.48 -1.75 -24.32
CA VAL A 340 -24.45 -1.11 -25.65
C VAL A 340 -24.26 -2.15 -26.76
N GLY A 341 -23.36 -3.12 -26.58
CA GLY A 341 -23.20 -4.22 -27.52
C GLY A 341 -24.46 -5.06 -27.69
N ILE A 342 -25.17 -5.38 -26.60
CA ILE A 342 -26.46 -6.08 -26.62
C ILE A 342 -27.51 -5.28 -27.40
N ILE A 343 -27.59 -3.96 -27.17
CA ILE A 343 -28.53 -3.08 -27.89
C ILE A 343 -28.24 -3.09 -29.39
N ILE A 344 -26.97 -2.96 -29.78
CA ILE A 344 -26.55 -3.00 -31.18
C ILE A 344 -26.87 -4.36 -31.80
N SER A 345 -26.55 -5.46 -31.12
CA SER A 345 -26.86 -6.82 -31.58
C SER A 345 -28.36 -7.09 -31.70
N ALA A 346 -29.18 -6.58 -30.77
CA ALA A 346 -30.63 -6.67 -30.85
C ALA A 346 -31.16 -5.90 -32.06
N ALA A 347 -30.71 -4.65 -32.25
CA ALA A 347 -31.13 -3.78 -33.36
C ALA A 347 -30.73 -4.35 -34.74
N THR A 348 -29.63 -5.08 -34.80
CA THR A 348 -29.11 -5.71 -36.03
C THR A 348 -29.57 -7.16 -36.22
N GLY A 349 -30.39 -7.69 -35.31
CA GLY A 349 -31.03 -9.01 -35.45
C GLY A 349 -30.09 -10.20 -35.19
N TYR A 350 -29.07 -10.04 -34.34
CA TYR A 350 -28.13 -11.11 -33.96
C TYR A 350 -28.51 -11.83 -32.66
N ILE A 351 -29.61 -11.44 -32.02
CA ILE A 351 -30.09 -12.04 -30.77
C ILE A 351 -31.31 -12.91 -31.08
N ASP A 352 -31.28 -14.17 -30.62
CA ASP A 352 -32.47 -15.03 -30.64
C ASP A 352 -33.29 -14.85 -29.35
N HIS A 353 -34.47 -14.26 -29.51
CA HIS A 353 -35.42 -14.03 -28.41
C HIS A 353 -36.06 -15.32 -27.87
N SER A 354 -35.99 -16.43 -28.61
CA SER A 354 -36.63 -17.70 -28.21
C SER A 354 -36.07 -18.22 -26.87
N SER A 355 -34.76 -18.13 -26.70
CA SER A 355 -34.02 -18.55 -25.50
C SER A 355 -34.40 -17.75 -24.25
N ILE A 356 -34.68 -16.45 -24.43
CA ILE A 356 -35.14 -15.55 -23.37
C ILE A 356 -36.60 -15.85 -23.03
N ALA A 357 -37.44 -16.12 -24.02
CA ALA A 357 -38.85 -16.43 -23.82
C ALA A 357 -39.05 -17.78 -23.10
N SER A 358 -38.28 -18.81 -23.47
CA SER A 358 -38.38 -20.17 -22.90
C SER A 358 -37.76 -20.32 -21.51
N ALA A 359 -36.83 -19.44 -21.13
CA ALA A 359 -36.17 -19.51 -19.83
C ALA A 359 -37.16 -19.38 -18.64
N PRO A 360 -36.92 -20.04 -17.50
CA PRO A 360 -37.76 -19.90 -16.32
C PRO A 360 -37.70 -18.47 -15.76
N VAL A 361 -38.75 -18.05 -15.04
CA VAL A 361 -38.78 -16.73 -14.39
C VAL A 361 -37.90 -16.70 -13.15
N ALA A 362 -37.86 -17.80 -12.39
CA ALA A 362 -37.08 -17.93 -11.18
C ALA A 362 -36.26 -19.23 -11.18
N THR A 363 -35.06 -19.21 -10.60
CA THR A 363 -34.23 -20.40 -10.33
C THR A 363 -33.56 -20.32 -8.96
N PHE A 364 -33.23 -21.48 -8.40
CA PHE A 364 -32.54 -21.63 -7.13
C PHE A 364 -31.24 -22.44 -7.27
N VAL A 365 -30.45 -22.48 -6.21
CA VAL A 365 -29.08 -23.03 -6.15
C VAL A 365 -28.96 -24.52 -6.49
N TRP A 366 -30.05 -25.30 -6.47
CA TRP A 366 -30.04 -26.73 -6.83
C TRP A 366 -31.15 -27.10 -7.82
N THR A 367 -31.63 -26.16 -8.64
CA THR A 367 -32.60 -26.46 -9.70
C THR A 367 -32.08 -27.52 -10.67
N LYS A 368 -30.76 -27.51 -10.93
CA LYS A 368 -30.04 -28.56 -11.67
C LYS A 368 -28.91 -29.07 -10.78
N THR A 369 -28.57 -30.34 -10.90
CA THR A 369 -27.50 -30.95 -10.12
C THR A 369 -26.56 -31.69 -11.04
N PHE A 370 -25.28 -31.75 -10.65
CA PHE A 370 -24.25 -32.50 -11.36
C PHE A 370 -23.78 -33.67 -10.47
N PRO A 371 -23.48 -34.84 -11.06
CA PRO A 371 -23.02 -35.98 -10.30
C PRO A 371 -21.60 -35.71 -9.77
N LEU A 372 -21.46 -35.62 -8.45
CA LEU A 372 -20.17 -35.37 -7.81
C LEU A 372 -19.29 -36.64 -7.88
N SER A 373 -18.08 -36.49 -8.41
CA SER A 373 -17.06 -37.53 -8.40
C SER A 373 -15.67 -36.91 -8.23
N ILE A 374 -14.69 -37.69 -7.81
CA ILE A 374 -13.30 -37.23 -7.72
C ILE A 374 -12.56 -37.69 -8.98
N TYR A 375 -11.98 -36.74 -9.71
CA TYR A 375 -11.15 -37.00 -10.88
C TYR A 375 -9.67 -36.90 -10.50
N GLY A 376 -9.05 -38.07 -10.31
CA GLY A 376 -7.65 -38.19 -9.87
C GLY A 376 -6.66 -37.27 -10.59
N PRO A 377 -6.65 -37.22 -11.94
CA PRO A 377 -5.69 -36.39 -12.69
C PRO A 377 -5.83 -34.88 -12.44
N ALA A 378 -6.98 -34.39 -11.97
CA ALA A 378 -7.18 -32.98 -11.63
C ALA A 378 -6.81 -32.62 -10.18
N VAL A 379 -6.56 -33.59 -9.30
CA VAL A 379 -6.31 -33.33 -7.87
C VAL A 379 -5.10 -32.43 -7.65
N ILE A 380 -3.93 -32.79 -8.19
CA ILE A 380 -2.70 -32.01 -7.99
C ILE A 380 -2.81 -30.60 -8.62
N PRO A 381 -3.24 -30.45 -9.88
CA PRO A 381 -3.48 -29.13 -10.46
C PRO A 381 -4.46 -28.26 -9.65
N LEU A 382 -5.55 -28.85 -9.13
CA LEU A 382 -6.51 -28.13 -8.30
C LEU A 382 -5.93 -27.70 -6.95
N LEU A 383 -5.10 -28.52 -6.31
CA LEU A 383 -4.40 -28.12 -5.09
C LEU A 383 -3.50 -26.90 -5.35
N ILE A 384 -2.83 -26.85 -6.51
CA ILE A 384 -2.03 -25.69 -6.91
C ILE A 384 -2.93 -24.48 -7.15
N VAL A 385 -4.08 -24.65 -7.82
CA VAL A 385 -5.05 -23.57 -8.02
C VAL A 385 -5.56 -23.01 -6.69
N TYR A 386 -5.84 -23.84 -5.69
CA TYR A 386 -6.24 -23.36 -4.36
C TYR A 386 -5.12 -22.64 -3.61
N VAL A 387 -3.88 -23.07 -3.79
CA VAL A 387 -2.72 -22.33 -3.27
C VAL A 387 -2.60 -20.97 -3.95
N VAL A 388 -2.79 -20.89 -5.27
CA VAL A 388 -2.75 -19.63 -6.01
C VAL A 388 -3.92 -18.73 -5.59
N SER A 389 -5.14 -19.26 -5.48
CA SER A 389 -6.34 -18.55 -5.02
C SER A 389 -6.15 -17.97 -3.62
N MET A 390 -5.57 -18.75 -2.70
CA MET A 390 -5.24 -18.28 -1.36
C MET A 390 -4.35 -17.05 -1.40
N VAL A 391 -3.29 -17.06 -2.22
CA VAL A 391 -2.34 -15.95 -2.24
C VAL A 391 -2.90 -14.74 -2.98
N GLU A 392 -3.69 -14.96 -4.03
CA GLU A 392 -4.52 -13.92 -4.67
C GLU A 392 -5.43 -13.25 -3.62
N CYS A 393 -6.14 -14.05 -2.82
CA CYS A 393 -7.00 -13.58 -1.73
C CYS A 393 -6.22 -12.77 -0.67
N ILE A 394 -5.02 -13.21 -0.26
CA ILE A 394 -4.14 -12.43 0.64
C ILE A 394 -3.79 -11.07 0.02
N GLY A 395 -3.43 -11.03 -1.26
CA GLY A 395 -3.11 -9.82 -2.00
C GLY A 395 -4.30 -8.86 -2.09
N ASP A 396 -5.48 -9.39 -2.44
CA ASP A 396 -6.69 -8.60 -2.58
C ASP A 396 -7.23 -8.06 -1.27
N ILE A 397 -7.13 -8.83 -0.18
CA ILE A 397 -7.43 -8.35 1.17
C ILE A 397 -6.46 -7.25 1.57
N THR A 398 -5.18 -7.40 1.26
CA THR A 398 -4.16 -6.39 1.55
C THR A 398 -4.45 -5.09 0.81
N ALA A 399 -4.77 -5.18 -0.48
CA ALA A 399 -5.19 -4.03 -1.28
C ALA A 399 -6.52 -3.44 -0.78
N SER A 400 -7.48 -4.28 -0.35
CA SER A 400 -8.72 -3.83 0.29
C SER A 400 -8.47 -3.02 1.56
N CYS A 401 -7.49 -3.43 2.39
CA CYS A 401 -7.11 -2.69 3.59
C CYS A 401 -6.57 -1.30 3.24
N ASP A 402 -5.66 -1.22 2.28
CA ASP A 402 -5.04 0.03 1.82
C ASP A 402 -6.09 1.01 1.25
N VAL A 403 -6.92 0.55 0.30
CA VAL A 403 -7.97 1.42 -0.28
C VAL A 403 -9.06 1.79 0.71
N SER A 404 -9.27 0.97 1.75
CA SER A 404 -10.22 1.24 2.84
C SER A 404 -9.62 2.07 3.97
N ARG A 405 -8.34 2.48 3.87
CA ARG A 405 -7.62 3.28 4.88
C ARG A 405 -7.63 2.63 6.27
N VAL A 406 -7.42 1.32 6.32
CA VAL A 406 -7.19 0.58 7.57
C VAL A 406 -5.78 0.01 7.62
N GLU A 407 -5.40 -0.49 8.79
CA GLU A 407 -4.09 -1.09 9.05
C GLU A 407 -3.73 -2.15 7.99
N VAL A 408 -2.54 -2.01 7.39
CA VAL A 408 -1.92 -2.92 6.42
C VAL A 408 -0.79 -3.76 7.03
N ASP A 409 -0.57 -3.62 8.33
CA ASP A 409 0.35 -4.42 9.12
C ASP A 409 -0.19 -4.58 10.56
N GLY A 410 0.33 -5.54 11.29
CA GLY A 410 -0.02 -5.80 12.69
C GLY A 410 -1.09 -6.87 12.91
N PRO A 411 -1.47 -7.12 14.18
CA PRO A 411 -2.29 -8.27 14.56
C PRO A 411 -3.72 -8.23 13.99
N GLN A 412 -4.31 -7.03 13.85
CA GLN A 412 -5.64 -6.91 13.26
C GLN A 412 -5.61 -7.26 11.79
N PHE A 413 -4.63 -6.73 11.05
CA PHE A 413 -4.41 -7.03 9.66
C PHE A 413 -4.20 -8.53 9.40
N ASP A 414 -3.31 -9.17 10.17
CA ASP A 414 -3.07 -10.61 10.10
C ASP A 414 -4.36 -11.42 10.38
N SER A 415 -5.17 -10.98 11.33
CA SER A 415 -6.45 -11.64 11.63
C SER A 415 -7.51 -11.46 10.53
N ARG A 416 -7.47 -10.36 9.76
CA ARG A 416 -8.35 -10.15 8.60
C ARG A 416 -7.93 -11.04 7.44
N ILE A 417 -6.62 -11.21 7.23
CA ILE A 417 -6.09 -12.14 6.24
C ILE A 417 -6.47 -13.57 6.61
N GLN A 418 -6.19 -13.98 7.84
CA GLN A 418 -6.56 -15.32 8.35
C GLN A 418 -8.05 -15.59 8.13
N GLY A 419 -8.92 -14.66 8.57
CA GLY A 419 -10.36 -14.83 8.44
C GLY A 419 -10.86 -14.79 7.01
N GLY A 420 -10.25 -13.96 6.16
CA GLY A 420 -10.56 -13.87 4.74
C GLY A 420 -10.19 -15.11 3.95
N VAL A 421 -8.98 -15.65 4.15
CA VAL A 421 -8.54 -16.91 3.51
C VAL A 421 -9.41 -18.09 3.98
N LEU A 422 -9.74 -18.15 5.28
CA LEU A 422 -10.63 -19.19 5.78
C LEU A 422 -12.01 -19.12 5.12
N ALA A 423 -12.56 -17.92 5.00
CA ALA A 423 -13.86 -17.73 4.35
C ALA A 423 -13.78 -17.96 2.83
N ASP A 424 -12.65 -17.69 2.17
CA ASP A 424 -12.38 -18.05 0.77
C ASP A 424 -12.52 -19.57 0.55
N GLY A 425 -11.77 -20.36 1.34
CA GLY A 425 -11.80 -21.82 1.27
C GLY A 425 -13.16 -22.42 1.65
N VAL A 426 -13.81 -21.92 2.71
CA VAL A 426 -15.15 -22.37 3.12
C VAL A 426 -16.21 -22.02 2.06
N ASN A 427 -16.14 -20.82 1.49
CA ASN A 427 -17.02 -20.41 0.41
C ASN A 427 -16.78 -21.25 -0.85
N SER A 428 -15.54 -21.59 -1.16
CA SER A 428 -15.19 -22.49 -2.27
C SER A 428 -15.73 -23.91 -2.07
N LEU A 429 -15.62 -24.46 -0.86
CA LEU A 429 -16.23 -25.74 -0.50
C LEU A 429 -17.75 -25.70 -0.71
N PHE A 430 -18.41 -24.67 -0.18
CA PHE A 430 -19.85 -24.49 -0.32
C PHE A 430 -20.24 -24.30 -1.79
N SER A 431 -19.50 -23.48 -2.54
CA SER A 431 -19.71 -23.22 -3.97
C SER A 431 -19.72 -24.51 -4.77
N ALA A 432 -18.72 -25.38 -4.56
CA ALA A 432 -18.60 -26.66 -5.25
C ALA A 432 -19.81 -27.58 -4.98
N LEU A 433 -20.24 -27.68 -3.72
CA LEU A 433 -21.44 -28.44 -3.32
C LEU A 433 -22.75 -27.83 -3.84
N ALA A 434 -22.74 -26.52 -4.03
CA ALA A 434 -23.82 -25.72 -4.58
C ALA A 434 -23.72 -25.57 -6.11
N THR A 435 -22.94 -26.43 -6.78
CA THR A 435 -22.81 -26.55 -8.25
C THR A 435 -22.11 -25.40 -8.97
N ASN A 436 -21.30 -24.62 -8.26
CA ASN A 436 -20.48 -23.56 -8.83
C ASN A 436 -18.99 -23.82 -8.58
N THR A 437 -18.13 -23.31 -9.46
CA THR A 437 -16.67 -23.47 -9.36
C THR A 437 -16.08 -22.71 -8.18
N PRO A 438 -14.79 -22.91 -7.85
CA PRO A 438 -14.13 -22.23 -6.73
C PRO A 438 -14.31 -20.72 -6.77
N LEU A 439 -14.46 -20.14 -5.59
CA LEU A 439 -14.66 -18.73 -5.38
C LEU A 439 -13.36 -18.10 -4.85
N SER A 440 -13.15 -16.83 -5.15
CA SER A 440 -12.08 -16.04 -4.57
C SER A 440 -12.50 -14.58 -4.41
N THR A 441 -11.75 -13.83 -3.60
CA THR A 441 -11.94 -12.38 -3.45
C THR A 441 -11.64 -11.67 -4.77
N PHE A 442 -12.45 -10.68 -5.15
CA PHE A 442 -12.32 -9.98 -6.43
C PHE A 442 -11.53 -8.67 -6.33
N ALA A 443 -10.38 -8.60 -6.99
CA ALA A 443 -9.54 -7.41 -7.09
C ALA A 443 -10.26 -6.17 -7.66
N GLN A 444 -11.25 -6.34 -8.54
CA GLN A 444 -11.98 -5.24 -9.18
C GLN A 444 -12.68 -4.36 -8.12
N ASN A 445 -13.10 -4.97 -7.03
CA ASN A 445 -13.75 -4.28 -5.94
C ASN A 445 -12.84 -3.19 -5.31
N ASN A 446 -11.53 -3.44 -5.24
CA ASN A 446 -10.57 -2.45 -4.74
C ASN A 446 -10.53 -1.19 -5.62
N GLY A 447 -10.64 -1.36 -6.94
CA GLY A 447 -10.74 -0.25 -7.89
C GLY A 447 -12.00 0.59 -7.68
N VAL A 448 -13.14 -0.06 -7.42
CA VAL A 448 -14.40 0.64 -7.14
C VAL A 448 -14.31 1.42 -5.83
N ILE A 449 -13.75 0.85 -4.76
CA ILE A 449 -13.57 1.55 -3.47
C ILE A 449 -12.65 2.76 -3.65
N ALA A 450 -11.53 2.61 -4.37
CA ALA A 450 -10.58 3.70 -4.61
C ALA A 450 -11.21 4.89 -5.36
N LEU A 451 -12.09 4.62 -6.35
CA LEU A 451 -12.75 5.65 -7.16
C LEU A 451 -13.98 6.26 -6.47
N THR A 452 -14.80 5.46 -5.82
CA THR A 452 -16.02 5.91 -5.12
C THR A 452 -15.73 6.51 -3.75
N ARG A 453 -14.58 6.17 -3.16
CA ARG A 453 -14.23 6.44 -1.76
C ARG A 453 -15.27 5.91 -0.78
N CYS A 454 -15.91 4.78 -1.09
CA CYS A 454 -16.86 4.13 -0.21
C CYS A 454 -16.39 2.71 0.14
N ALA A 455 -15.85 2.53 1.34
CA ALA A 455 -15.46 1.23 1.89
C ALA A 455 -16.55 0.61 2.78
N ASN A 456 -17.77 1.15 2.74
CA ASN A 456 -18.81 0.83 3.71
C ASN A 456 -19.38 -0.59 3.55
N ARG A 457 -19.45 -1.35 4.64
CA ARG A 457 -20.01 -2.72 4.62
C ARG A 457 -21.49 -2.76 4.25
N GLY A 458 -22.25 -1.71 4.57
CA GLY A 458 -23.67 -1.58 4.19
C GLY A 458 -23.87 -1.56 2.68
N ALA A 459 -23.01 -0.85 1.94
CA ALA A 459 -23.00 -0.90 0.48
C ALA A 459 -22.66 -2.32 -0.02
N GLY A 460 -21.68 -2.98 0.59
CA GLY A 460 -21.34 -4.38 0.30
C GLY A 460 -22.49 -5.36 0.50
N TYR A 461 -23.30 -5.23 1.55
CA TYR A 461 -24.49 -6.08 1.72
C TYR A 461 -25.58 -5.80 0.68
N MET A 462 -25.74 -4.54 0.24
CA MET A 462 -26.65 -4.21 -0.86
C MET A 462 -26.14 -4.82 -2.18
N THR A 463 -24.83 -4.86 -2.41
CA THR A 463 -24.22 -5.62 -3.52
C THR A 463 -24.64 -7.09 -3.50
N CYS A 464 -24.50 -7.74 -2.33
CA CYS A 464 -24.87 -9.16 -2.16
C CYS A 464 -26.36 -9.39 -2.48
N LEU A 465 -27.22 -8.49 -2.01
CA LEU A 465 -28.66 -8.52 -2.31
C LEU A 465 -28.92 -8.43 -3.82
N PHE A 466 -28.29 -7.49 -4.53
CA PHE A 466 -28.48 -7.37 -5.98
C PHE A 466 -27.99 -8.60 -6.75
N LEU A 467 -26.84 -9.17 -6.39
CA LEU A 467 -26.33 -10.39 -7.02
C LEU A 467 -27.29 -11.57 -6.82
N ILE A 468 -27.80 -11.77 -5.61
CA ILE A 468 -28.79 -12.82 -5.32
C ILE A 468 -30.08 -12.60 -6.12
N LEU A 469 -30.59 -11.37 -6.16
CA LEU A 469 -31.81 -11.06 -6.93
C LEU A 469 -31.61 -11.29 -8.44
N MET A 470 -30.49 -10.83 -9.00
CA MET A 470 -30.14 -11.05 -10.40
C MET A 470 -30.00 -12.54 -10.73
N GLY A 471 -29.48 -13.34 -9.80
CA GLY A 471 -29.39 -14.79 -9.97
C GLY A 471 -30.73 -15.51 -9.85
N ILE A 472 -31.60 -15.11 -8.92
CA ILE A 472 -32.94 -15.67 -8.76
C ILE A 472 -33.77 -15.43 -10.03
N PHE A 473 -33.75 -14.22 -10.58
CA PHE A 473 -34.47 -13.89 -11.81
C PHE A 473 -33.76 -14.46 -13.06
N ALA A 474 -33.93 -15.75 -13.32
CA ALA A 474 -33.22 -16.51 -14.36
C ALA A 474 -33.34 -15.95 -15.80
N LYS A 475 -34.36 -15.13 -16.08
CA LYS A 475 -34.44 -14.36 -17.34
C LYS A 475 -33.20 -13.49 -17.57
N PHE A 476 -32.62 -12.98 -16.50
CA PHE A 476 -31.38 -12.20 -16.55
C PHE A 476 -30.22 -13.05 -17.09
N ALA A 477 -30.05 -14.28 -16.59
CA ALA A 477 -29.06 -15.23 -17.11
C ALA A 477 -29.30 -15.61 -18.57
N ALA A 478 -30.57 -15.76 -18.97
CA ALA A 478 -30.94 -16.03 -20.36
C ALA A 478 -30.54 -14.91 -21.33
N VAL A 479 -30.61 -13.64 -20.89
CA VAL A 479 -30.14 -12.51 -21.70
C VAL A 479 -28.67 -12.67 -22.04
N PHE A 480 -27.80 -13.02 -21.07
CA PHE A 480 -26.37 -13.21 -21.31
C PHE A 480 -26.07 -14.33 -22.31
N LEU A 481 -26.86 -15.41 -22.27
CA LEU A 481 -26.69 -16.51 -23.21
C LEU A 481 -27.16 -16.17 -24.63
N ALA A 482 -28.16 -15.30 -24.75
CA ALA A 482 -28.68 -14.85 -26.04
C ALA A 482 -27.74 -13.84 -26.75
N VAL A 483 -26.73 -13.33 -26.04
CA VAL A 483 -25.76 -12.37 -26.59
C VAL A 483 -24.77 -13.08 -27.52
N PRO A 484 -24.46 -12.51 -28.70
CA PRO A 484 -23.43 -13.05 -29.58
C PRO A 484 -22.07 -13.15 -28.88
N ALA A 485 -21.33 -14.23 -29.15
CA ALA A 485 -20.00 -14.45 -28.60
C ALA A 485 -19.04 -13.28 -28.88
N ALA A 486 -19.20 -12.57 -30.00
CA ALA A 486 -18.40 -11.40 -30.36
C ALA A 486 -18.53 -10.23 -29.36
N VAL A 487 -19.73 -9.98 -28.85
CA VAL A 487 -20.00 -8.92 -27.85
C VAL A 487 -19.38 -9.31 -26.51
N ILE A 488 -19.57 -10.56 -26.08
CA ILE A 488 -18.96 -11.10 -24.87
C ILE A 488 -17.43 -11.08 -25.00
N GLY A 489 -16.90 -11.44 -26.17
CA GLY A 489 -15.48 -11.42 -26.48
C GLY A 489 -14.85 -10.03 -26.40
N GLY A 490 -15.51 -8.99 -26.93
CA GLY A 490 -15.06 -7.61 -26.78
C GLY A 490 -14.96 -7.17 -25.31
N MET A 491 -15.95 -7.57 -24.49
CA MET A 491 -15.97 -7.32 -23.05
C MET A 491 -14.88 -8.10 -22.31
N THR A 492 -14.79 -9.41 -22.52
CA THR A 492 -13.86 -10.30 -21.80
C THR A 492 -12.41 -10.06 -22.20
N THR A 493 -12.12 -9.65 -23.43
CA THR A 493 -10.78 -9.25 -23.86
C THR A 493 -10.23 -8.12 -23.00
N PHE A 494 -11.05 -7.09 -22.73
CA PHE A 494 -10.66 -6.02 -21.81
C PHE A 494 -10.50 -6.52 -20.36
N LEU A 495 -11.45 -7.33 -19.89
CA LEU A 495 -11.43 -7.90 -18.54
C LEU A 495 -10.16 -8.71 -18.27
N PHE A 496 -9.78 -9.61 -19.19
CA PHE A 496 -8.62 -10.47 -19.04
C PHE A 496 -7.30 -9.73 -19.24
N ALA A 497 -7.26 -8.72 -20.12
CA ALA A 497 -6.10 -7.83 -20.22
C ALA A 497 -5.87 -7.09 -18.89
N ASN A 498 -6.94 -6.64 -18.22
CA ASN A 498 -6.85 -5.99 -16.93
C ASN A 498 -6.33 -6.93 -15.81
N VAL A 499 -6.66 -8.23 -15.88
CA VAL A 499 -6.09 -9.26 -14.99
C VAL A 499 -4.58 -9.38 -15.20
N ALA A 500 -4.12 -9.45 -16.46
CA ALA A 500 -2.70 -9.49 -16.78
C ALA A 500 -1.94 -8.24 -16.27
N VAL A 501 -2.51 -7.06 -16.46
CA VAL A 501 -1.95 -5.79 -15.95
C VAL A 501 -1.89 -5.78 -14.42
N SER A 502 -2.87 -6.37 -13.74
CA SER A 502 -2.86 -6.51 -12.27
C SER A 502 -1.69 -7.39 -11.81
N GLY A 503 -1.38 -8.48 -12.53
CA GLY A 503 -0.18 -9.29 -12.29
C GLY A 503 1.12 -8.49 -12.43
N ILE A 504 1.24 -7.65 -13.48
CA ILE A 504 2.39 -6.74 -13.68
C ILE A 504 2.51 -5.75 -12.52
N ARG A 505 1.38 -5.18 -12.06
CA ARG A 505 1.38 -4.25 -10.92
C ARG A 505 1.89 -4.91 -9.64
N ILE A 506 1.53 -6.17 -9.38
CA ILE A 506 2.06 -6.93 -8.24
C ILE A 506 3.58 -7.10 -8.34
N LEU A 507 4.09 -7.45 -9.52
CA LEU A 507 5.53 -7.54 -9.77
C LEU A 507 6.25 -6.19 -9.63
N ALA A 508 5.57 -5.07 -9.90
CA ALA A 508 6.14 -3.73 -9.78
C ALA A 508 6.40 -3.29 -8.32
N TYR A 509 5.74 -3.89 -7.33
CA TYR A 509 5.97 -3.60 -5.91
C TYR A 509 7.25 -4.27 -5.35
N MET A 510 7.90 -5.13 -6.14
CA MET A 510 9.07 -5.88 -5.71
C MET A 510 10.36 -5.07 -5.92
N LYS A 511 11.32 -5.20 -5.01
CA LYS A 511 12.70 -4.77 -5.27
C LYS A 511 13.31 -5.72 -6.30
N TRP A 512 13.61 -5.23 -7.50
CA TRP A 512 14.12 -6.06 -8.59
C TRP A 512 15.62 -6.36 -8.44
N THR A 513 15.96 -7.37 -7.65
CA THR A 513 17.35 -7.87 -7.51
C THR A 513 17.80 -8.65 -8.75
N ARG A 514 19.08 -9.08 -8.80
CA ARG A 514 19.54 -9.99 -9.86
C ARG A 514 18.87 -11.36 -9.73
N ARG A 515 18.77 -11.88 -8.51
CA ARG A 515 18.06 -13.13 -8.20
C ARG A 515 16.59 -13.07 -8.65
N ASP A 516 15.86 -12.03 -8.29
CA ASP A 516 14.42 -11.97 -8.57
C ASP A 516 14.14 -11.87 -10.08
N ARG A 517 14.95 -11.08 -10.80
CA ARG A 517 14.90 -11.02 -12.27
C ARG A 517 15.15 -12.38 -12.91
N PHE A 518 16.12 -13.14 -12.42
CA PHE A 518 16.42 -14.47 -12.93
C PHE A 518 15.25 -15.44 -12.72
N ILE A 519 14.70 -15.49 -11.50
CA ILE A 519 13.58 -16.36 -11.15
C ILE A 519 12.37 -16.06 -12.03
N VAL A 520 11.95 -14.79 -12.11
CA VAL A 520 10.79 -14.37 -12.89
C VAL A 520 11.01 -14.66 -14.38
N SER A 521 12.21 -14.41 -14.90
CA SER A 521 12.53 -14.69 -16.32
C SER A 521 12.48 -16.19 -16.64
N ALA A 522 12.99 -17.05 -15.75
CA ALA A 522 12.96 -18.50 -15.92
C ALA A 522 11.53 -19.06 -15.82
N ALA A 523 10.70 -18.54 -14.92
CA ALA A 523 9.31 -18.95 -14.81
C ALA A 523 8.48 -18.48 -16.01
N LEU A 524 8.64 -17.21 -16.43
CA LEU A 524 7.92 -16.67 -17.58
C LEU A 524 8.34 -17.33 -18.89
N SER A 525 9.61 -17.68 -19.10
CA SER A 525 10.04 -18.32 -20.36
C SER A 525 9.33 -19.63 -20.60
N ILE A 526 9.22 -20.48 -19.57
CA ILE A 526 8.48 -21.74 -19.66
C ILE A 526 6.98 -21.48 -19.70
N GLY A 527 6.43 -20.68 -18.78
CA GLY A 527 4.99 -20.42 -18.72
C GLY A 527 4.41 -19.80 -19.99
N LEU A 528 5.11 -18.82 -20.59
CA LEU A 528 4.76 -18.25 -21.89
C LEU A 528 4.98 -19.27 -23.01
N GLY A 529 6.08 -20.04 -22.95
CA GLY A 529 6.38 -21.08 -23.93
C GLY A 529 5.26 -22.11 -24.06
N VAL A 530 4.70 -22.56 -22.93
CA VAL A 530 3.54 -23.49 -22.92
C VAL A 530 2.32 -22.88 -23.61
N ASN A 531 2.03 -21.61 -23.35
CA ASN A 531 0.89 -20.92 -23.98
C ASN A 531 1.09 -20.70 -25.49
N LEU A 532 2.33 -20.47 -25.93
CA LEU A 532 2.67 -20.21 -27.34
C LEU A 532 2.83 -21.49 -28.16
N VAL A 533 3.23 -22.60 -27.53
CA VAL A 533 3.45 -23.90 -28.18
C VAL A 533 2.54 -24.95 -27.52
N PRO A 534 1.25 -24.98 -27.86
CA PRO A 534 0.34 -25.99 -27.33
C PRO A 534 0.81 -27.40 -27.75
N ASN A 535 0.53 -28.39 -26.90
CA ASN A 535 0.88 -29.80 -27.11
C ASN A 535 2.38 -30.15 -27.11
N TRP A 536 3.29 -29.22 -26.75
CA TRP A 536 4.74 -29.46 -26.76
C TRP A 536 5.19 -30.70 -25.97
N PHE A 537 4.45 -31.07 -24.92
CA PHE A 537 4.76 -32.19 -24.03
C PHE A 537 4.04 -33.51 -24.39
N SER A 538 3.17 -33.50 -25.41
CA SER A 538 2.25 -34.62 -25.70
C SER A 538 2.93 -35.93 -26.11
N TYR A 539 4.20 -35.88 -26.53
CA TYR A 539 4.96 -37.04 -27.00
C TYR A 539 5.97 -37.55 -25.97
N VAL A 540 6.11 -36.88 -24.82
CA VAL A 540 7.15 -37.20 -23.83
C VAL A 540 6.71 -38.33 -22.91
N LEU A 541 5.47 -38.25 -22.39
CA LEU A 541 4.92 -39.24 -21.46
C LEU A 541 3.68 -39.92 -22.06
N THR A 542 3.88 -40.82 -23.02
CA THR A 542 2.79 -41.62 -23.60
C THR A 542 2.78 -43.03 -23.01
N TYR A 543 1.66 -43.44 -22.40
CA TYR A 543 1.48 -44.78 -21.85
C TYR A 543 0.22 -45.48 -22.40
N SER A 544 0.44 -46.54 -23.19
CA SER A 544 -0.62 -47.33 -23.82
C SER A 544 -0.96 -48.63 -23.08
N GLY A 545 -0.36 -48.89 -21.91
CA GLY A 545 -0.61 -50.11 -21.14
C GLY A 545 -1.94 -50.12 -20.37
N PRO A 546 -2.32 -51.25 -19.74
CA PRO A 546 -3.60 -51.44 -19.06
C PRO A 546 -3.67 -50.79 -17.67
N ASN A 547 -2.55 -50.32 -17.11
CA ASN A 547 -2.52 -49.74 -15.77
C ASN A 547 -3.17 -48.35 -15.76
N GLN A 548 -4.44 -48.30 -15.35
CA GLN A 548 -5.21 -47.05 -15.28
C GLN A 548 -4.62 -46.05 -14.27
N THR A 549 -4.01 -46.52 -13.18
CA THR A 549 -3.38 -45.64 -12.18
C THR A 549 -2.16 -44.94 -12.75
N LEU A 550 -1.30 -45.69 -13.48
CA LEU A 550 -0.13 -45.12 -14.12
C LEU A 550 -0.50 -44.16 -15.26
N ARG A 551 -1.53 -44.51 -16.03
CA ARG A 551 -2.10 -43.61 -17.06
C ARG A 551 -2.60 -42.31 -16.44
N GLY A 552 -3.42 -42.40 -15.39
CA GLY A 552 -3.94 -41.23 -14.68
C GLY A 552 -2.84 -40.36 -14.06
N PHE A 553 -1.72 -40.94 -13.62
CA PHE A 553 -0.57 -40.17 -13.14
C PHE A 553 0.10 -39.39 -14.27
N TYR A 554 0.35 -40.02 -15.42
CA TYR A 554 0.90 -39.32 -16.58
C TYR A 554 -0.04 -38.25 -17.13
N ASP A 555 -1.35 -38.51 -17.13
CA ASP A 555 -2.37 -37.52 -17.48
C ASP A 555 -2.33 -36.32 -16.52
N ALA A 556 -2.11 -36.55 -15.22
CA ALA A 556 -1.92 -35.49 -14.23
C ALA A 556 -0.68 -34.65 -14.53
N VAL A 557 0.45 -35.29 -14.86
CA VAL A 557 1.68 -34.60 -15.25
C VAL A 557 1.47 -33.78 -16.53
N ASP A 558 0.78 -34.34 -17.52
CA ASP A 558 0.44 -33.63 -18.76
C ASP A 558 -0.40 -32.38 -18.48
N VAL A 559 -1.41 -32.47 -17.61
CA VAL A 559 -2.21 -31.29 -17.21
C VAL A 559 -1.35 -30.22 -16.54
N ILE A 560 -0.43 -30.61 -15.64
CA ILE A 560 0.48 -29.66 -14.96
C ILE A 560 1.39 -28.96 -15.96
N VAL A 561 2.03 -29.72 -16.84
CA VAL A 561 3.04 -29.22 -17.78
C VAL A 561 2.41 -28.46 -18.95
N SER A 562 1.20 -28.82 -19.35
CA SER A 562 0.41 -28.14 -20.38
C SER A 562 -0.32 -26.90 -19.85
N THR A 563 -0.27 -26.61 -18.55
CA THR A 563 -0.87 -25.41 -17.95
C THR A 563 0.21 -24.38 -17.60
N GLY A 564 0.38 -23.36 -18.45
CA GLY A 564 1.52 -22.43 -18.39
C GLY A 564 1.72 -21.71 -17.05
N PHE A 565 0.65 -21.27 -16.38
CA PHE A 565 0.77 -20.61 -15.08
C PHE A 565 1.11 -21.57 -13.94
N VAL A 566 0.67 -22.85 -14.01
CA VAL A 566 0.94 -23.87 -12.99
C VAL A 566 2.43 -24.22 -13.00
N ILE A 567 2.99 -24.52 -14.18
CA ILE A 567 4.41 -24.84 -14.31
C ILE A 567 5.28 -23.64 -13.93
N ALA A 568 4.89 -22.43 -14.30
CA ALA A 568 5.59 -21.21 -13.90
C ALA A 568 5.54 -20.98 -12.38
N CYS A 569 4.39 -21.23 -11.73
CA CYS A 569 4.27 -21.15 -10.28
C CYS A 569 5.22 -22.14 -9.59
N ILE A 570 5.27 -23.40 -10.05
CA ILE A 570 6.18 -24.42 -9.51
C ILE A 570 7.64 -23.98 -9.69
N ILE A 571 8.03 -23.52 -10.88
CA ILE A 571 9.39 -23.04 -11.16
C ILE A 571 9.74 -21.85 -10.27
N THR A 572 8.82 -20.89 -10.12
CA THR A 572 9.05 -19.71 -9.28
C THR A 572 9.27 -20.10 -7.83
N ILE A 573 8.42 -20.98 -7.28
CA ILE A 573 8.55 -21.48 -5.90
C ILE A 573 9.87 -22.26 -5.74
N ALA A 574 10.16 -23.20 -6.65
CA ALA A 574 11.36 -24.01 -6.59
C ALA A 574 12.63 -23.16 -6.64
N LEU A 575 12.73 -22.24 -7.61
CA LEU A 575 13.89 -21.36 -7.73
C LEU A 575 13.98 -20.37 -6.56
N ASN A 576 12.86 -19.88 -6.04
CA ASN A 576 12.86 -19.04 -4.85
C ASN A 576 13.34 -19.80 -3.59
N LEU A 577 13.11 -21.12 -3.50
CA LEU A 577 13.59 -21.94 -2.39
C LEU A 577 15.05 -22.39 -2.58
N ILE A 578 15.48 -22.62 -3.82
CA ILE A 578 16.82 -23.17 -4.13
C ILE A 578 17.87 -22.06 -4.24
N LEU A 579 17.53 -20.94 -4.88
CA LEU A 579 18.51 -19.88 -5.12
C LEU A 579 18.79 -19.16 -3.80
N PRO A 580 20.08 -19.04 -3.41
CA PRO A 580 20.47 -18.31 -2.23
C PRO A 580 19.91 -16.89 -2.35
N LYS A 581 19.38 -16.35 -1.26
CA LYS A 581 19.02 -14.93 -1.22
C LYS A 581 20.29 -14.15 -1.56
N ASP A 582 20.17 -13.18 -2.47
CA ASP A 582 21.26 -12.20 -2.65
C ASP A 582 21.48 -11.57 -1.26
N PHE A 583 22.73 -11.49 -0.80
CA PHE A 583 23.04 -10.85 0.48
C PHE A 583 22.62 -9.38 0.39
N ASP A 584 21.45 -9.06 0.93
CA ASP A 584 21.06 -7.67 1.15
C ASP A 584 22.02 -7.14 2.22
N GLN A 585 22.87 -6.17 1.86
CA GLN A 585 23.83 -5.58 2.80
C GLN A 585 23.17 -5.07 4.09
N GLY A 586 21.87 -4.74 4.06
CA GLY A 586 21.09 -4.34 5.23
C GLY A 586 20.59 -5.49 6.13
N GLU A 587 20.34 -6.71 5.61
CA GLU A 587 19.95 -7.87 6.45
C GLU A 587 21.16 -8.37 7.28
N TYR A 588 22.40 -8.23 6.75
CA TYR A 588 23.63 -8.59 7.46
C TYR A 588 23.91 -7.69 8.67
N GLU A 589 23.53 -6.41 8.60
CA GLU A 589 23.66 -5.45 9.72
C GLU A 589 22.60 -5.71 10.81
N GLU A 590 21.38 -6.09 10.44
CA GLU A 590 20.32 -6.46 11.39
C GLU A 590 20.59 -7.81 12.08
N ASP A 591 21.07 -8.82 11.35
CA ASP A 591 21.39 -10.14 11.92
C ASP A 591 22.59 -10.06 12.90
N LEU A 592 23.60 -9.24 12.60
CA LEU A 592 24.71 -8.94 13.52
C LEU A 592 24.23 -8.20 14.79
N ALA A 593 23.24 -7.32 14.67
CA ALA A 593 22.65 -6.62 15.80
C ALA A 593 21.80 -7.56 16.68
N LEU A 594 21.03 -8.48 16.08
CA LEU A 594 20.21 -9.46 16.79
C LEU A 594 21.03 -10.54 17.50
N GLU A 595 22.16 -10.98 16.91
CA GLU A 595 23.11 -11.88 17.59
C GLU A 595 23.70 -11.20 18.84
N ALA A 596 24.08 -9.92 18.75
CA ALA A 596 24.59 -9.15 19.89
C ALA A 596 23.54 -8.96 21.00
N GLU A 597 22.25 -8.78 20.66
CA GLU A 597 21.16 -8.71 21.64
C GLU A 597 20.87 -10.06 22.32
N SER A 598 21.00 -11.17 21.59
CA SER A 598 20.73 -12.52 22.11
C SER A 598 21.77 -12.96 23.16
N GLU A 599 23.04 -12.61 22.97
CA GLU A 599 24.12 -12.85 23.94
C GLU A 599 23.92 -12.01 25.23
N MET A 600 23.30 -10.82 25.11
CA MET A 600 22.95 -10.00 26.28
C MET A 600 21.74 -10.54 27.06
N ALA A 601 20.83 -11.29 26.42
CA ALA A 601 19.58 -11.78 27.03
C ALA A 601 19.75 -13.02 27.93
N GLU A 602 20.77 -13.86 27.72
CA GLU A 602 21.06 -15.02 28.58
C GLU A 602 21.61 -14.62 29.97
N SER A 603 21.88 -13.34 30.21
CA SER A 603 22.69 -12.88 31.36
C SER A 603 21.93 -12.28 32.57
N LYS A 604 20.60 -12.39 32.72
CA LYS A 604 19.89 -11.70 33.85
C LYS A 604 19.12 -12.59 34.84
N PRO A 605 19.37 -12.46 36.16
CA PRO A 605 18.56 -13.08 37.22
C PRO A 605 17.32 -12.25 37.59
N ARG A 606 16.30 -12.94 38.14
CA ARG A 606 14.99 -12.42 38.59
C ARG A 606 15.11 -11.38 39.71
N VAL A 607 14.38 -10.26 39.61
CA VAL A 607 14.26 -9.25 40.69
C VAL A 607 12.80 -8.97 41.07
N LEU A 608 12.61 -8.82 42.39
CA LEU A 608 11.38 -8.57 43.13
C LEU A 608 10.79 -7.15 42.89
N LYS A 609 9.46 -7.07 43.10
CA LYS A 609 8.65 -5.84 43.16
C LYS A 609 8.83 -5.08 44.49
N GLU A 610 9.11 -3.78 44.43
CA GLU A 610 8.77 -2.78 45.45
C GLU A 610 8.32 -1.49 44.74
N ARG A 611 7.06 -1.04 44.91
CA ARG A 611 6.39 -0.27 45.98
C ARG A 611 6.55 1.26 45.83
N THR A 612 5.40 1.85 45.50
CA THR A 612 5.11 3.25 45.15
C THR A 612 5.15 4.18 46.36
N ILE A 613 5.72 5.38 46.20
CA ILE A 613 5.53 6.53 47.11
C ILE A 613 5.11 7.75 46.26
N ARG A 614 4.01 8.41 46.68
CA ARG A 614 3.51 9.68 46.12
C ARG A 614 4.09 10.87 46.90
N PRO A 615 4.23 12.06 46.28
CA PRO A 615 4.22 13.32 47.01
C PRO A 615 3.04 14.24 46.63
N GLU A 616 2.78 15.18 47.54
CA GLU A 616 1.63 16.08 47.67
C GLU A 616 1.69 17.36 46.80
N LYS A 617 0.52 18.02 46.71
CA LYS A 617 0.21 19.25 45.94
C LYS A 617 0.70 20.52 46.64
N GLY A 618 1.18 21.49 45.87
CA GLY A 618 1.37 22.90 46.26
C GLY A 618 0.81 23.86 45.20
N HIS A 619 0.14 24.92 45.66
CA HIS A 619 -0.60 25.96 44.93
C HIS A 619 0.29 26.93 44.11
N ILE A 620 -0.25 27.50 43.04
CA ILE A 620 0.29 28.62 42.23
C ILE A 620 -0.78 29.74 42.19
N PRO A 621 -0.44 31.04 42.34
CA PRO A 621 -1.38 32.14 42.05
C PRO A 621 -1.22 32.74 40.63
N ASP A 622 -2.34 33.31 40.17
CA ASP A 622 -2.65 33.85 38.84
C ASP A 622 -1.66 34.83 38.21
N LEU A 623 -1.59 34.78 36.88
CA LEU A 623 -0.75 35.59 36.01
C LEU A 623 -1.61 36.50 35.11
N GLU A 624 -1.94 37.69 35.60
CA GLU A 624 -2.30 38.83 34.74
C GLU A 624 -1.50 40.07 35.19
N ALA A 625 -1.11 40.86 34.19
CA ALA A 625 -0.25 42.05 34.24
C ALA A 625 1.27 41.76 34.25
N ILE A 626 1.89 41.97 33.09
CA ILE A 626 2.91 43.02 32.84
C ILE A 626 3.19 43.01 31.32
N LEU A 627 2.42 43.79 30.58
CA LEU A 627 2.78 44.28 29.25
C LEU A 627 2.72 45.80 29.29
N SER A 628 3.80 46.41 29.77
CA SER A 628 4.20 47.77 29.43
C SER A 628 5.55 48.05 30.09
N VAL A 629 6.54 48.48 29.29
CA VAL A 629 7.50 49.57 29.60
C VAL A 629 8.66 49.57 28.56
N THR A 630 8.71 50.67 27.78
CA THR A 630 9.87 51.33 27.09
C THR A 630 10.62 50.57 25.98
N GLY A 631 10.94 51.10 24.79
CA GLY A 631 10.86 52.44 24.19
C GLY A 631 12.25 52.96 23.73
N MET A 632 12.47 53.14 22.41
CA MET A 632 13.33 54.15 21.70
C MET A 632 13.73 53.64 20.29
N ASN A 633 13.13 54.12 19.19
CA ASN A 633 13.46 55.27 18.32
C ASN A 633 14.72 55.15 17.44
N HIS A 634 14.54 55.09 16.11
CA HIS A 634 15.28 55.95 15.16
C HIS A 634 14.52 56.19 13.84
N HIS A 635 14.74 57.38 13.30
CA HIS A 635 14.02 58.12 12.28
C HIS A 635 14.00 57.56 10.85
N HIS A 636 12.92 57.81 10.10
CA HIS A 636 13.02 58.48 8.80
C HIS A 636 11.73 59.20 8.35
N ARG A 637 11.92 60.12 7.41
CA ARG A 637 11.18 61.35 7.05
C ARG A 637 9.89 61.11 6.24
N ARG A 638 8.92 62.01 6.42
CA ARG A 638 7.65 62.16 5.68
C ARG A 638 7.82 62.63 4.23
N VAL A 639 6.97 62.14 3.33
CA VAL A 639 6.38 62.88 2.19
C VAL A 639 4.87 62.60 2.15
N SER A 640 4.08 63.62 1.81
CA SER A 640 2.65 63.78 2.11
C SER A 640 1.66 63.17 1.10
N THR A 641 0.61 62.56 1.66
CA THR A 641 -0.83 62.54 1.30
C THR A 641 -1.31 62.95 -0.11
N ASP A 642 -2.00 62.01 -0.79
CA ASP A 642 -3.42 62.16 -1.14
C ASP A 642 -4.14 60.81 -1.41
N LYS A 643 -5.44 60.76 -1.08
CA LYS A 643 -6.41 59.63 -0.94
C LYS A 643 -6.65 58.74 -2.20
N PRO A 644 -7.39 57.59 -2.15
CA PRO A 644 -8.28 57.09 -1.10
C PRO A 644 -8.09 55.62 -0.66
N ALA A 645 -8.76 55.28 0.44
CA ALA A 645 -8.81 53.96 1.06
C ALA A 645 -9.17 52.84 0.07
N ARG A 646 -8.20 51.97 -0.21
CA ARG A 646 -8.43 50.58 -0.60
C ARG A 646 -7.97 49.72 0.58
N HIS A 647 -8.87 48.93 1.14
CA HIS A 647 -8.46 47.78 1.96
C HIS A 647 -7.61 46.86 1.05
N PRO A 648 -6.32 46.62 1.34
CA PRO A 648 -5.59 45.59 0.64
C PRO A 648 -5.87 44.27 1.37
N THR A 649 -6.84 43.51 0.89
CA THR A 649 -6.80 42.06 1.05
C THR A 649 -5.73 41.55 0.08
N THR A 650 -4.46 41.62 0.46
CA THR A 650 -3.40 40.90 -0.25
C THR A 650 -3.61 39.42 0.03
N GLU A 651 -4.13 38.69 -0.96
CA GLU A 651 -4.11 37.22 -0.97
C GLU A 651 -2.64 36.80 -0.79
N ARG A 652 -2.31 36.12 0.31
CA ARG A 652 -0.99 35.53 0.50
C ARG A 652 -0.71 34.54 -0.63
N THR A 653 0.49 34.59 -1.18
CA THR A 653 0.89 33.63 -2.22
C THR A 653 1.01 32.22 -1.63
N GLN A 654 0.93 31.18 -2.46
CA GLN A 654 1.07 29.80 -1.97
C GLN A 654 2.44 29.57 -1.32
N ASP A 655 3.51 30.14 -1.88
CA ASP A 655 4.85 30.03 -1.32
C ASP A 655 4.99 30.73 0.03
N GLU A 656 4.34 31.88 0.22
CA GLU A 656 4.31 32.56 1.53
C GLU A 656 3.73 31.66 2.62
N ILE A 657 2.67 30.90 2.31
CA ILE A 657 2.02 29.99 3.26
C ILE A 657 2.92 28.76 3.54
N LEU A 658 3.57 28.22 2.51
CA LEU A 658 4.39 27.02 2.63
C LEU A 658 5.72 27.29 3.36
N LEU A 659 6.26 28.51 3.25
CA LEU A 659 7.56 28.90 3.81
C LEU A 659 7.45 29.58 5.18
N GLU A 660 6.27 29.68 5.80
CA GLU A 660 6.13 30.28 7.14
C GLU A 660 7.06 29.66 8.20
N PRO A 661 7.21 28.32 8.31
CA PRO A 661 8.15 27.72 9.26
C PRO A 661 9.61 28.10 8.98
N PHE A 662 9.99 28.16 7.70
CA PHE A 662 11.31 28.59 7.26
C PHE A 662 11.59 30.06 7.60
N TYR A 663 10.66 30.96 7.28
CA TYR A 663 10.82 32.38 7.59
C TYR A 663 10.78 32.66 9.09
N TYR A 664 10.02 31.88 9.87
CA TYR A 664 10.04 31.96 11.33
C TYR A 664 11.42 31.67 11.90
N LEU A 665 12.05 30.56 11.51
CA LEU A 665 13.39 30.23 12.00
C LEU A 665 14.44 31.21 11.47
N ARG A 666 14.31 31.64 10.21
CA ARG A 666 15.18 32.66 9.61
C ARG A 666 15.08 34.02 10.32
N GLY A 667 13.92 34.38 10.85
CA GLY A 667 13.68 35.61 11.61
C GLY A 667 14.44 35.69 12.93
N HIS A 668 15.03 34.58 13.40
CA HIS A 668 15.83 34.51 14.62
C HIS A 668 17.27 34.10 14.26
N PRO A 669 18.08 34.99 13.64
CA PRO A 669 19.38 34.64 13.08
C PRO A 669 20.38 34.15 14.13
N GLY A 670 21.31 33.29 13.70
CA GLY A 670 22.36 32.72 14.53
C GLY A 670 23.64 33.57 14.51
N LYS A 671 24.78 32.97 14.90
CA LYS A 671 26.10 33.65 14.92
C LYS A 671 26.73 33.88 13.52
N GLU A 672 26.00 33.67 12.42
CA GLU A 672 26.45 33.89 11.03
C GLU A 672 27.82 33.30 10.65
N ILE A 673 28.20 32.21 11.31
CA ILE A 673 29.52 31.56 11.17
C ILE A 673 29.76 31.05 9.75
N ARG A 674 28.73 30.55 9.06
CA ARG A 674 28.87 29.98 7.71
C ARG A 674 29.20 31.04 6.67
N THR A 675 28.59 32.21 6.79
CA THR A 675 28.90 33.36 5.94
C THR A 675 30.36 33.79 6.12
N GLN A 676 30.85 33.80 7.36
CA GLN A 676 32.27 34.06 7.65
C GLN A 676 33.20 32.99 7.07
N LEU A 677 32.82 31.71 7.13
CA LEU A 677 33.57 30.62 6.52
C LEU A 677 33.61 30.75 5.00
N ILE A 678 32.49 31.02 4.33
CA ILE A 678 32.44 31.28 2.89
C ILE A 678 33.38 32.44 2.54
N SER A 679 33.31 33.56 3.25
CA SER A 679 34.24 34.69 3.03
C SER A 679 35.69 34.35 3.32
N ALA A 680 35.99 33.42 4.24
CA ALA A 680 37.35 32.98 4.50
C ALA A 680 37.86 32.08 3.36
N PHE A 681 37.08 31.11 2.89
CA PHE A 681 37.48 30.25 1.77
C PHE A 681 37.57 31.02 0.45
N ASP A 682 36.79 32.09 0.28
CA ASP A 682 36.87 32.94 -0.91
C ASP A 682 38.20 33.70 -1.01
N ASP A 683 38.86 34.01 0.11
CA ASP A 683 40.22 34.58 0.10
C ASP A 683 41.25 33.63 -0.56
N TRP A 684 40.95 32.32 -0.64
CA TRP A 684 41.73 31.35 -1.38
C TRP A 684 41.16 31.06 -2.78
N LEU A 685 39.84 30.88 -2.88
CA LEU A 685 39.17 30.38 -4.08
C LEU A 685 38.86 31.49 -5.11
N HIS A 686 38.72 32.75 -4.70
CA HIS A 686 38.45 33.90 -5.57
C HIS A 686 37.28 33.65 -6.55
N VAL A 687 36.13 33.25 -6.01
CA VAL A 687 34.95 32.87 -6.78
C VAL A 687 34.32 34.10 -7.44
N PRO A 688 33.80 34.00 -8.68
CA PRO A 688 33.05 35.10 -9.30
C PRO A 688 31.86 35.54 -8.45
N HIS A 689 31.70 36.85 -8.25
CA HIS A 689 30.75 37.43 -7.28
C HIS A 689 29.29 36.93 -7.46
N GLU A 690 28.81 36.83 -8.70
CA GLU A 690 27.46 36.34 -9.02
C GLU A 690 27.28 34.86 -8.62
N GLN A 691 28.32 34.05 -8.79
CA GLN A 691 28.30 32.64 -8.41
C GLN A 691 28.42 32.49 -6.89
N LEU A 692 29.26 33.32 -6.25
CA LEU A 692 29.41 33.36 -4.80
C LEU A 692 28.11 33.73 -4.08
N ASP A 693 27.37 34.72 -4.60
CA ASP A 693 26.06 35.13 -4.05
C ASP A 693 25.03 33.98 -4.14
N THR A 694 25.02 33.27 -5.27
CA THR A 694 24.16 32.10 -5.49
C THR A 694 24.50 30.97 -4.53
N ILE A 695 25.79 30.62 -4.39
CA ILE A 695 26.26 29.57 -3.48
C ILE A 695 25.92 29.93 -2.03
N THR A 696 26.15 31.19 -1.63
CA THR A 696 25.84 31.67 -0.27
C THR A 696 24.35 31.50 0.05
N LYS A 697 23.48 31.90 -0.88
CA LYS A 697 22.02 31.73 -0.74
C LYS A 697 21.62 30.26 -0.63
N VAL A 698 22.16 29.38 -1.48
CA VAL A 698 21.88 27.94 -1.45
C VAL A 698 22.29 27.33 -0.10
N VAL A 699 23.49 27.67 0.40
CA VAL A 699 23.99 27.16 1.69
C VAL A 699 23.14 27.66 2.87
N GLU A 700 22.69 28.92 2.87
CA GLU A 700 21.80 29.46 3.90
C GLU A 700 20.43 28.75 3.92
N MET A 701 19.86 28.52 2.72
CA MET A 701 18.60 27.80 2.55
C MET A 701 18.69 26.38 3.08
N LEU A 702 19.70 25.62 2.65
CA LEU A 702 19.90 24.24 3.07
C LEU A 702 20.17 24.14 4.57
N HIS A 703 20.95 25.05 5.12
CA HIS A 703 21.20 25.07 6.55
C HIS A 703 19.91 25.25 7.35
N THR A 704 19.12 26.26 7.01
CA THR A 704 17.89 26.55 7.76
C THR A 704 16.87 25.43 7.58
N ALA A 705 16.76 24.88 6.37
CA ALA A 705 15.91 23.74 6.08
C ALA A 705 16.31 22.48 6.87
N SER A 706 17.61 22.18 6.95
CA SER A 706 18.08 21.03 7.70
C SER A 706 17.81 21.17 9.19
N LEU A 707 17.91 22.38 9.75
CA LEU A 707 17.57 22.61 11.16
C LEU A 707 16.08 22.39 11.46
N LEU A 708 15.18 22.75 10.55
CA LEU A 708 13.75 22.50 10.74
C LEU A 708 13.44 21.00 10.84
N VAL A 709 14.12 20.20 10.04
CA VAL A 709 13.96 18.73 10.03
C VAL A 709 14.65 18.11 11.24
N ASP A 710 15.88 18.52 11.55
CA ASP A 710 16.66 18.10 12.72
C ASP A 710 15.90 18.36 14.03
N ASP A 711 15.30 19.55 14.20
CA ASP A 711 14.48 19.88 15.39
C ASP A 711 13.30 18.91 15.58
N VAL A 712 12.72 18.41 14.49
CA VAL A 712 11.64 17.42 14.54
C VAL A 712 12.19 16.04 14.89
N GLU A 713 13.30 15.64 14.27
CA GLU A 713 13.93 14.34 14.47
C GLU A 713 14.47 14.18 15.90
N ASP A 714 14.93 15.27 16.51
CA ASP A 714 15.44 15.32 17.89
C ASP A 714 14.34 15.63 18.93
N SER A 715 13.13 15.94 18.48
CA SER A 715 12.03 16.38 19.35
C SER A 715 12.42 17.58 20.23
N SER A 716 13.25 18.48 19.69
CA SER A 716 13.75 19.63 20.42
C SER A 716 12.61 20.57 20.84
N VAL A 717 12.75 21.23 21.99
CA VAL A 717 11.73 22.18 22.49
C VAL A 717 12.09 23.62 22.10
N LEU A 718 13.36 23.96 22.19
CA LEU A 718 13.88 25.31 21.96
C LEU A 718 14.99 25.30 20.93
N ARG A 719 15.04 26.36 20.11
CA ARG A 719 16.18 26.69 19.27
C ARG A 719 16.44 28.19 19.34
N ARG A 720 17.67 28.56 19.66
CA ARG A 720 18.10 29.98 19.82
C ARG A 720 17.24 30.73 20.86
N GLY A 721 16.83 30.05 21.93
CA GLY A 721 16.02 30.61 23.01
C GLY A 721 14.54 30.86 22.67
N VAL A 722 14.08 30.45 21.47
CA VAL A 722 12.67 30.51 21.08
C VAL A 722 12.11 29.11 20.79
N PRO A 723 10.79 28.90 20.87
CA PRO A 723 10.18 27.62 20.52
C PRO A 723 10.53 27.20 19.09
N VAL A 724 10.79 25.91 18.89
CA VAL A 724 11.06 25.37 17.55
C VAL A 724 9.83 25.47 16.64
N ALA A 725 10.06 25.48 15.32
CA ALA A 725 9.00 25.71 14.35
C ALA A 725 7.90 24.65 14.40
N HIS A 726 8.23 23.38 14.66
CA HIS A 726 7.24 22.30 14.68
C HIS A 726 6.28 22.36 15.87
N THR A 727 6.63 23.05 16.96
CA THR A 727 5.72 23.33 18.08
C THR A 727 4.70 24.41 17.72
N ILE A 728 5.04 25.33 16.81
CA ILE A 728 4.20 26.46 16.40
C ILE A 728 3.32 26.09 15.19
N TYR A 729 3.92 25.53 14.15
CA TYR A 729 3.27 25.24 12.86
C TYR A 729 2.86 23.77 12.71
N GLY A 730 3.28 22.91 13.63
CA GLY A 730 3.05 21.46 13.57
C GLY A 730 4.13 20.71 12.78
N VAL A 731 4.36 19.46 13.18
CA VAL A 731 5.37 18.56 12.61
C VAL A 731 5.25 18.44 11.09
N ALA A 732 4.05 18.17 10.57
CA ALA A 732 3.84 17.95 9.14
C ALA A 732 4.16 19.19 8.29
N GLN A 733 3.80 20.39 8.74
CA GLN A 733 4.07 21.62 8.01
C GLN A 733 5.56 21.97 8.04
N THR A 734 6.22 21.78 9.19
CA THR A 734 7.66 22.01 9.33
C THR A 734 8.50 21.08 8.47
N ILE A 735 8.19 19.77 8.46
CA ILE A 735 8.87 18.79 7.57
C ILE A 735 8.65 19.18 6.10
N ASN A 736 7.40 19.48 5.72
CA ASN A 736 7.10 19.87 4.34
C ASN A 736 7.84 21.15 3.94
N SER A 737 7.89 22.16 4.81
CA SER A 737 8.63 23.40 4.57
C SER A 737 10.14 23.15 4.42
N GLY A 738 10.75 22.33 5.28
CA GLY A 738 12.16 21.97 5.18
C GLY A 738 12.47 21.24 3.85
N ASN A 739 11.70 20.21 3.54
CA ASN A 739 11.87 19.44 2.30
C ASN A 739 11.63 20.30 1.04
N TYR A 740 10.64 21.19 1.07
CA TYR A 740 10.37 22.10 -0.04
C TYR A 740 11.57 23.01 -0.30
N VAL A 741 12.19 23.54 0.76
CA VAL A 741 13.36 24.42 0.64
C VAL A 741 14.58 23.69 0.08
N TYR A 742 14.76 22.39 0.32
CA TYR A 742 15.82 21.61 -0.35
C TYR A 742 15.69 21.67 -1.87
N PHE A 743 14.47 21.55 -2.41
CA PHE A 743 14.23 21.62 -3.85
C PHE A 743 14.28 23.05 -4.39
N LEU A 744 13.90 24.06 -3.59
CA LEU A 744 14.11 25.47 -3.96
C LEU A 744 15.60 25.81 -4.04
N ALA A 745 16.42 25.28 -3.12
CA ALA A 745 17.87 25.44 -3.16
C ALA A 745 18.48 24.75 -4.40
N LEU A 746 17.99 23.56 -4.76
CA LEU A 746 18.37 22.89 -6.00
C LEU A 746 17.96 23.70 -7.24
N GLN A 747 16.75 24.27 -7.25
CA GLN A 747 16.25 25.12 -8.33
C GLN A 747 17.15 26.35 -8.53
N GLU A 748 17.56 26.99 -7.44
CA GLU A 748 18.50 28.11 -7.49
C GLU A 748 19.85 27.66 -8.08
N LEU A 749 20.39 26.53 -7.62
CA LEU A 749 21.68 26.01 -8.08
C LEU A 749 21.67 25.60 -9.56
N LEU A 750 20.54 25.13 -10.09
CA LEU A 750 20.37 24.79 -11.51
C LEU A 750 20.57 26.00 -12.44
N THR A 751 20.42 27.23 -11.94
CA THR A 751 20.66 28.46 -12.73
C THR A 751 22.13 28.61 -13.15
N MET A 752 23.06 27.94 -12.46
CA MET A 752 24.50 27.98 -12.76
C MET A 752 24.88 27.14 -14.00
N GLY A 753 23.97 26.31 -14.52
CA GLY A 753 24.11 25.64 -15.83
C GLY A 753 25.17 24.53 -15.94
N ASN A 754 25.84 24.14 -14.85
CA ASN A 754 26.85 23.07 -14.82
C ASN A 754 26.34 21.86 -14.01
N ALA A 755 26.33 20.70 -14.65
CA ALA A 755 25.85 19.44 -14.06
C ALA A 755 26.62 19.01 -12.81
N LYS A 756 27.90 19.41 -12.69
CA LYS A 756 28.72 19.08 -11.52
C LYS A 756 28.22 19.74 -10.23
N PHE A 757 27.65 20.94 -10.29
CA PHE A 757 27.04 21.55 -9.09
C PHE A 757 25.91 20.69 -8.53
N ILE A 758 25.13 20.06 -9.41
CA ILE A 758 24.03 19.17 -9.04
C ILE A 758 24.56 17.85 -8.48
N GLN A 759 25.66 17.34 -9.02
CA GLN A 759 26.34 16.17 -8.48
C GLN A 759 26.86 16.42 -7.07
N ILE A 760 27.57 17.54 -6.86
CA ILE A 760 28.09 17.96 -5.54
C ILE A 760 26.94 18.13 -4.54
N PHE A 761 25.87 18.83 -4.94
CA PHE A 761 24.66 18.99 -4.13
C PHE A 761 24.07 17.65 -3.70
N THR A 762 23.88 16.74 -4.65
CA THR A 762 23.26 15.44 -4.39
C THR A 762 24.13 14.59 -3.48
N GLU A 763 25.44 14.54 -3.74
CA GLU A 763 26.39 13.74 -2.96
C GLU A 763 26.48 14.22 -1.51
N GLU A 764 26.61 15.52 -1.28
CA GLU A 764 26.74 16.04 0.10
C GLU A 764 25.41 16.00 0.85
N LEU A 765 24.25 16.17 0.20
CA LEU A 765 22.97 15.91 0.87
C LEU A 765 22.77 14.43 1.21
N LEU A 766 23.22 13.50 0.36
CA LEU A 766 23.20 12.07 0.72
C LEU A 766 24.11 11.79 1.92
N ASN A 767 25.30 12.40 1.98
CA ASN A 767 26.19 12.28 3.12
C ASN A 767 25.57 12.87 4.39
N LEU A 768 24.94 14.05 4.30
CA LEU A 768 24.21 14.68 5.41
C LEU A 768 23.17 13.72 6.03
N HIS A 769 22.33 13.10 5.19
CA HIS A 769 21.28 12.18 5.65
C HIS A 769 21.85 10.84 6.16
N ARG A 770 22.97 10.34 5.60
CA ARG A 770 23.66 9.17 6.15
C ARG A 770 24.21 9.44 7.54
N GLY A 771 24.83 10.61 7.74
CA GLY A 771 25.33 11.04 9.05
C GLY A 771 24.20 11.15 10.07
N GLN A 772 23.13 11.88 9.72
CA GLN A 772 21.94 12.04 10.56
C GLN A 772 21.32 10.68 10.91
N GLY A 773 21.16 9.81 9.92
CA GLY A 773 20.57 8.48 10.11
C GLY A 773 21.35 7.60 11.08
N MET A 774 22.69 7.62 11.02
CA MET A 774 23.52 6.86 11.96
C MET A 774 23.43 7.39 13.40
N GLU A 775 23.37 8.71 13.58
CA GLU A 775 23.17 9.32 14.90
C GLU A 775 21.82 8.90 15.52
N ILE A 776 20.75 8.94 14.72
CA ILE A 776 19.41 8.47 15.11
C ILE A 776 19.43 6.97 15.42
N TYR A 777 20.09 6.15 14.59
CA TYR A 777 20.20 4.72 14.80
C TYR A 777 20.87 4.40 16.13
N TRP A 778 22.01 5.03 16.45
CA TRP A 778 22.69 4.82 17.73
C TRP A 778 21.82 5.24 18.91
N ARG A 779 21.18 6.41 18.83
CA ARG A 779 20.25 6.93 19.83
C ARG A 779 19.08 5.97 20.10
N ASP A 780 18.46 5.43 19.06
CA ASP A 780 17.24 4.62 19.17
C ASP A 780 17.55 3.15 19.53
N THR A 781 18.69 2.61 19.09
CA THR A 781 19.16 1.25 19.46
C THR A 781 19.98 1.22 20.76
N LEU A 782 20.36 2.38 21.31
CA LEU A 782 21.31 2.53 22.42
C LEU A 782 22.69 1.90 22.15
N THR A 783 23.07 1.81 20.89
CA THR A 783 24.39 1.30 20.50
C THR A 783 25.39 2.43 20.60
N CYS A 784 26.26 2.39 21.61
CA CYS A 784 27.32 3.39 21.76
C CYS A 784 28.37 3.22 20.64
N PRO A 785 28.57 4.20 19.74
CA PRO A 785 29.56 4.10 18.68
C PRO A 785 31.00 4.11 19.21
N THR A 786 31.96 3.73 18.37
CA THR A 786 33.38 4.03 18.61
C THR A 786 33.67 5.52 18.32
N GLU A 787 34.82 6.00 18.80
CA GLU A 787 35.26 7.37 18.49
C GLU A 787 35.46 7.56 16.98
N GLU A 788 35.97 6.55 16.26
CA GLU A 788 36.15 6.60 14.81
C GLU A 788 34.81 6.67 14.06
N GLU A 789 33.84 5.86 14.47
CA GLU A 789 32.48 5.87 13.91
C GLU A 789 31.81 7.23 14.14
N PHE A 790 31.92 7.77 15.36
CA PHE A 790 31.42 9.11 15.67
C PHE A 790 32.06 10.16 14.76
N ILE A 791 33.39 10.16 14.61
CA ILE A 791 34.10 11.11 13.73
C ILE A 791 33.60 10.98 12.28
N GLN A 792 33.41 9.76 11.78
CA GLN A 792 32.87 9.53 10.44
C GLN A 792 31.44 10.06 10.27
N MET A 793 30.60 9.89 11.29
CA MET A 793 29.26 10.48 11.33
C MET A 793 29.33 12.01 11.30
N VAL A 794 30.20 12.63 12.11
CA VAL A 794 30.37 14.09 12.14
C VAL A 794 30.81 14.65 10.79
N MET A 795 31.76 13.97 10.13
CA MET A 795 32.16 14.32 8.78
C MET A 795 30.95 14.27 7.84
N ASN A 796 30.11 13.24 7.92
CA ASN A 796 28.93 13.14 7.07
C ASN A 796 27.84 14.18 7.38
N LYS A 797 27.53 14.45 8.65
CA LYS A 797 26.49 15.40 9.11
C LYS A 797 26.97 16.86 9.04
N THR A 798 27.75 17.29 10.02
CA THR A 798 28.18 18.68 10.18
C THR A 798 29.23 19.09 9.14
N GLY A 799 30.13 18.16 8.78
CA GLY A 799 31.06 18.34 7.66
C GLY A 799 30.37 18.40 6.30
N GLY A 800 29.22 17.73 6.12
CA GLY A 800 28.50 17.66 4.83
C GLY A 800 28.08 19.00 4.27
N LEU A 801 27.43 19.85 5.08
CA LEU A 801 27.00 21.18 4.62
C LEU A 801 28.17 22.16 4.42
N LEU A 802 29.25 22.03 5.20
CA LEU A 802 30.45 22.85 5.01
C LEU A 802 31.24 22.42 3.78
N ARG A 803 31.40 21.11 3.56
CA ARG A 803 32.01 20.56 2.35
C ARG A 803 31.21 20.91 1.12
N LEU A 804 29.88 20.90 1.20
CA LEU A 804 29.02 21.36 0.12
C LEU A 804 29.39 22.78 -0.29
N ALA A 805 29.45 23.72 0.66
CA ALA A 805 29.81 25.10 0.38
C ALA A 805 31.17 25.20 -0.32
N VAL A 806 32.21 24.56 0.24
CA VAL A 806 33.57 24.63 -0.29
C VAL A 806 33.70 23.93 -1.65
N LYS A 807 33.09 22.75 -1.85
CA LYS A 807 33.11 22.05 -3.15
C LYS A 807 32.37 22.85 -4.24
N LEU A 808 31.25 23.48 -3.91
CA LEU A 808 30.55 24.38 -4.84
C LEU A 808 31.44 25.60 -5.19
N MET A 809 32.12 26.19 -4.20
CA MET A 809 33.06 27.29 -4.43
C MET A 809 34.27 26.85 -5.25
N GLN A 810 34.82 25.66 -4.99
CA GLN A 810 35.94 25.09 -5.76
C GLN A 810 35.56 24.89 -7.23
N GLU A 811 34.39 24.31 -7.50
CA GLU A 811 33.90 24.11 -8.88
C GLU A 811 33.60 25.44 -9.59
N ALA A 812 33.27 26.50 -8.83
CA ALA A 812 33.12 27.85 -9.33
C ALA A 812 34.45 28.63 -9.47
N SER A 813 35.55 28.07 -8.98
CA SER A 813 36.90 28.68 -8.97
C SER A 813 37.85 28.04 -9.99
N ALA A 814 39.05 28.60 -10.12
CA ALA A 814 40.15 28.00 -10.87
C ALA A 814 41.12 27.17 -10.00
N SER A 815 40.79 26.92 -8.73
CA SER A 815 41.68 26.24 -7.78
C SER A 815 41.50 24.72 -7.81
N ASP A 816 42.60 23.99 -8.04
CA ASP A 816 42.66 22.52 -7.96
C ASP A 816 43.15 22.01 -6.59
N VAL A 817 43.30 22.89 -5.61
CA VAL A 817 43.77 22.54 -4.26
C VAL A 817 42.65 21.83 -3.51
N ASP A 818 42.97 20.74 -2.82
CA ASP A 818 42.02 20.04 -1.95
C ASP A 818 41.89 20.72 -0.58
N TYR A 819 40.71 21.31 -0.34
CA TYR A 819 40.35 21.96 0.92
C TYR A 819 39.47 21.07 1.82
N VAL A 820 39.11 19.86 1.40
CA VAL A 820 38.26 18.96 2.19
C VAL A 820 38.88 18.63 3.56
N PRO A 821 40.20 18.35 3.69
CA PRO A 821 40.80 18.04 4.99
C PRO A 821 40.62 19.12 6.06
N ILE A 822 40.77 20.40 5.70
CA ILE A 822 40.56 21.50 6.65
C ILE A 822 39.08 21.66 7.02
N VAL A 823 38.18 21.45 6.06
CA VAL A 823 36.74 21.49 6.31
C VAL A 823 36.29 20.40 7.27
N ASP A 824 36.79 19.18 7.11
CA ASP A 824 36.48 18.06 7.99
C ASP A 824 36.99 18.31 9.42
N LEU A 825 38.23 18.84 9.56
CA LEU A 825 38.78 19.22 10.87
C LEU A 825 37.93 20.31 11.56
N ILE A 826 37.47 21.31 10.81
CA ILE A 826 36.57 22.35 11.33
C ILE A 826 35.22 21.74 11.74
N GLY A 827 34.65 20.84 10.93
CA GLY A 827 33.41 20.13 11.25
C GLY A 827 33.51 19.34 12.55
N ILE A 828 34.62 18.61 12.75
CA ILE A 828 34.92 17.88 13.99
C ILE A 828 35.04 18.83 15.18
N LEU A 829 35.77 19.93 15.04
CA LEU A 829 35.89 20.95 16.09
C LEU A 829 34.53 21.52 16.48
N TYR A 830 33.69 21.87 15.50
CA TYR A 830 32.36 22.41 15.76
C TYR A 830 31.48 21.43 16.53
N GLN A 831 31.42 20.17 16.08
CA GLN A 831 30.53 19.19 16.70
C GLN A 831 30.98 18.84 18.11
N VAL A 832 32.25 18.47 18.30
CA VAL A 832 32.77 18.07 19.63
C VAL A 832 32.69 19.24 20.63
N ARG A 833 32.85 20.47 20.16
CA ARG A 833 32.69 21.67 20.97
C ARG A 833 31.23 21.92 21.34
N ASP A 834 30.28 21.71 20.42
CA ASP A 834 28.85 21.86 20.70
C ASP A 834 28.40 20.84 21.74
N ASP A 835 28.83 19.59 21.59
CA ASP A 835 28.62 18.48 22.54
C ASP A 835 29.19 18.81 23.93
N TYR A 836 30.41 19.38 23.98
CA TYR A 836 31.01 19.81 25.26
C TYR A 836 30.21 20.93 25.92
N PHE A 837 29.82 21.96 25.16
CA PHE A 837 29.09 23.10 25.71
C PHE A 837 27.64 22.80 26.07
N ASN A 838 26.98 21.86 25.39
CA ASN A 838 25.66 21.37 25.77
C ASN A 838 25.65 20.87 27.23
N LEU A 839 26.76 20.25 27.67
CA LEU A 839 26.88 19.66 29.00
C LEU A 839 27.48 20.58 30.08
N GLN A 840 28.26 21.59 29.70
CA GLN A 840 29.03 22.43 30.64
C GLN A 840 28.65 23.92 30.64
N SER A 841 28.04 24.47 29.59
CA SER A 841 27.84 25.92 29.47
C SER A 841 26.46 26.38 29.92
N THR A 842 26.44 27.29 30.88
CA THR A 842 25.21 27.97 31.35
C THR A 842 24.50 28.74 30.24
N GLN A 843 25.24 29.42 29.36
CA GLN A 843 24.66 30.16 28.23
C GLN A 843 23.99 29.22 27.21
N TYR A 844 24.52 28.01 27.03
CA TYR A 844 23.90 27.01 26.17
C TYR A 844 22.61 26.46 26.78
N HIS A 845 22.59 26.29 28.10
CA HIS A 845 21.39 25.85 28.81
C HIS A 845 20.22 26.83 28.62
N ASP A 846 20.48 28.12 28.59
CA ASP A 846 19.44 29.15 28.37
C ASP A 846 18.88 29.13 26.93
N HIS A 847 19.65 28.63 25.95
CA HIS A 847 19.26 28.64 24.54
C HIS A 847 18.67 27.32 24.01
N LYS A 848 19.07 26.18 24.58
CA LYS A 848 18.66 24.82 24.17
C LYS A 848 17.96 24.01 25.26
N GLY A 849 18.19 24.32 26.54
CA GLY A 849 17.80 23.48 27.68
C GLY A 849 19.01 22.93 28.44
N TYR A 850 18.85 22.63 29.73
CA TYR A 850 19.94 22.12 30.57
C TYR A 850 20.34 20.70 30.12
N CYS A 851 21.58 20.52 29.64
CA CYS A 851 22.13 19.25 29.12
C CYS A 851 21.15 18.50 28.20
N GLU A 852 20.68 19.17 27.15
CA GLU A 852 19.62 18.67 26.27
C GLU A 852 20.00 17.40 25.50
N ASP A 853 21.30 17.17 25.24
CA ASP A 853 21.78 15.94 24.61
C ASP A 853 21.33 14.69 25.42
N LEU A 854 21.17 14.82 26.75
CA LEU A 854 20.66 13.75 27.61
C LEU A 854 19.14 13.55 27.48
N THR A 855 18.36 14.60 27.21
CA THR A 855 16.93 14.47 26.90
C THR A 855 16.75 13.82 25.54
N GLU A 856 17.53 14.25 24.55
CA GLU A 856 17.50 13.71 23.19
C GLU A 856 17.94 12.24 23.18
N GLY A 857 18.73 11.81 24.17
CA GLY A 857 19.32 10.46 24.23
C GLY A 857 20.54 10.33 23.31
N LYS A 858 21.15 11.46 22.97
CA LYS A 858 22.22 11.58 22.00
C LYS A 858 23.55 11.06 22.56
N PHE A 859 24.28 10.31 21.74
CA PHE A 859 25.65 9.89 22.03
C PHE A 859 26.64 11.00 21.68
N SER A 860 26.70 12.04 22.53
CA SER A 860 27.67 13.12 22.36
C SER A 860 29.10 12.68 22.72
N PHE A 861 30.12 13.36 22.20
CA PHE A 861 31.52 12.92 22.36
C PHE A 861 31.95 12.66 23.82
N PRO A 862 31.64 13.53 24.82
CA PRO A 862 31.96 13.24 26.22
C PRO A 862 31.21 12.03 26.78
N ILE A 863 29.99 11.79 26.32
CA ILE A 863 29.14 10.66 26.73
C ILE A 863 29.71 9.35 26.19
N ILE A 864 30.11 9.32 24.91
CA ILE A 864 30.75 8.16 24.28
C ILE A 864 32.01 7.78 25.06
N HIS A 865 32.89 8.75 25.31
CA HIS A 865 34.10 8.49 26.09
C HIS A 865 33.78 7.96 27.49
N SER A 866 32.80 8.55 28.18
CA SER A 866 32.42 8.12 29.53
C SER A 866 31.92 6.67 29.58
N ILE A 867 31.05 6.27 28.65
CA ILE A 867 30.51 4.91 28.56
C ILE A 867 31.62 3.91 28.24
N ARG A 868 32.51 4.26 27.30
CA ARG A 868 33.59 3.35 26.86
C ARG A 868 34.73 3.23 27.86
N SER A 869 35.01 4.29 28.63
CA SER A 869 36.02 4.29 29.69
C SER A 869 35.59 3.49 30.92
N ALA A 870 34.29 3.24 31.10
CA ALA A 870 33.77 2.39 32.18
C ALA A 870 32.68 1.42 31.67
N PRO A 871 33.03 0.38 30.87
CA PRO A 871 32.04 -0.52 30.23
C PRO A 871 31.13 -1.27 31.22
N SER A 872 31.59 -1.47 32.45
CA SER A 872 30.80 -2.10 33.52
C SER A 872 29.76 -1.14 34.14
N ASN A 873 29.90 0.17 33.95
CA ASN A 873 28.98 1.17 34.47
C ASN A 873 27.87 1.49 33.45
N ARG A 874 26.70 0.86 33.64
CA ARG A 874 25.52 1.07 32.78
C ARG A 874 24.68 2.29 33.17
N GLN A 875 25.08 3.08 34.17
CA GLN A 875 24.27 4.20 34.68
C GLN A 875 23.99 5.24 33.59
N LEU A 876 25.03 5.72 32.90
CA LEU A 876 24.90 6.75 31.87
C LEU A 876 24.08 6.25 30.67
N LEU A 877 24.29 5.01 30.24
CA LEU A 877 23.50 4.37 29.18
C LEU A 877 22.01 4.27 29.55
N ASN A 878 21.69 3.91 30.79
CA ASN A 878 20.30 3.85 31.25
C ASN A 878 19.67 5.25 31.36
N ILE A 879 20.44 6.29 31.68
CA ILE A 879 19.95 7.67 31.71
C ILE A 879 19.62 8.15 30.29
N LEU A 880 20.49 7.87 29.31
CA LEU A 880 20.22 8.16 27.90
C LEU A 880 18.97 7.44 27.40
N HIS A 881 18.79 6.17 27.76
CA HIS A 881 17.60 5.41 27.38
C HIS A 881 16.31 6.02 27.92
N GLN A 882 16.35 6.59 29.12
CA GLN A 882 15.18 7.20 29.74
C GLN A 882 14.79 8.53 29.10
N ARG A 883 15.68 9.19 28.33
CA ARG A 883 15.43 10.52 27.75
C ARG A 883 14.88 11.49 28.79
N THR A 884 15.59 11.56 29.92
CA THR A 884 15.08 12.22 31.13
C THR A 884 14.99 13.73 30.96
N GLU A 885 13.83 14.30 31.29
CA GLU A 885 13.65 15.76 31.44
C GLU A 885 14.09 16.25 32.84
N SER A 886 14.31 15.33 33.79
CA SER A 886 14.68 15.69 35.17
C SER A 886 16.09 16.27 35.27
N VAL A 887 16.18 17.54 35.67
CA VAL A 887 17.44 18.27 35.89
C VAL A 887 18.34 17.55 36.90
N GLU A 888 17.78 16.94 37.94
CA GLU A 888 18.59 16.24 38.95
C GLU A 888 19.25 14.98 38.40
N VAL A 889 18.56 14.26 37.51
CA VAL A 889 19.15 13.09 36.82
C VAL A 889 20.24 13.54 35.84
N LYS A 890 20.02 14.66 35.14
CA LYS A 890 21.03 15.26 34.24
C LYS A 890 22.28 15.71 35.00
N LYS A 891 22.13 16.38 36.16
CA LYS A 891 23.25 16.73 37.05
C LYS A 891 24.04 15.50 37.49
N TYR A 892 23.34 14.42 37.84
CA TYR A 892 23.99 13.16 38.20
C TYR A 892 24.77 12.55 37.02
N ALA A 893 24.22 12.58 35.81
CA ALA A 893 24.93 12.15 34.60
C ALA A 893 26.21 12.96 34.36
N VAL A 894 26.15 14.28 34.55
CA VAL A 894 27.35 15.16 34.48
C VAL A 894 28.40 14.76 35.52
N GLN A 895 28.00 14.47 36.76
CA GLN A 895 28.94 13.98 37.80
C GLN A 895 29.60 12.64 37.43
N VAL A 896 28.86 11.72 36.78
CA VAL A 896 29.42 10.46 36.28
C VAL A 896 30.47 10.73 35.18
N MET A 897 30.20 11.68 34.29
CA MET A 897 31.14 12.10 33.24
C MET A 897 32.39 12.79 33.81
N GLU A 898 32.25 13.57 34.88
CA GLU A 898 33.39 14.12 35.64
C GLU A 898 34.24 13.02 36.27
N GLY A 899 33.60 12.05 36.92
CA GLY A 899 34.29 10.92 37.57
C GLY A 899 35.04 9.99 36.60
N THR A 900 34.67 10.00 35.31
CA THR A 900 35.37 9.26 34.24
C THR A 900 36.42 10.09 33.50
N GLY A 901 36.63 11.36 33.88
CA GLY A 901 37.59 12.26 33.22
C GLY A 901 37.18 12.71 31.81
N SER A 902 35.91 12.54 31.44
CA SER A 902 35.46 12.69 30.04
C SER A 902 35.52 14.14 29.54
N PHE A 903 35.31 15.11 30.43
CA PHE A 903 35.43 16.53 30.08
C PHE A 903 36.88 16.97 29.86
N GLU A 904 37.84 16.43 30.63
CA GLU A 904 39.27 16.69 30.42
C GLU A 904 39.74 16.06 29.12
N TYR A 905 39.38 14.80 28.88
CA TYR A 905 39.65 14.11 27.62
C TYR A 905 39.11 14.87 26.40
N THR A 906 37.89 15.40 26.50
CA THR A 906 37.26 16.18 25.42
C THR A 906 38.02 17.48 25.15
N ARG A 907 38.44 18.23 26.18
CA ARG A 907 39.26 19.44 26.00
C ARG A 907 40.60 19.14 25.35
N ASP A 908 41.28 18.09 25.78
CA ASP A 908 42.54 17.66 25.19
C ASP A 908 42.38 17.22 23.73
N TYR A 909 41.29 16.52 23.43
CA TYR A 909 40.94 16.15 22.05
C TYR A 909 40.72 17.39 21.19
N LEU A 910 39.92 18.35 21.65
CA LEU A 910 39.69 19.62 20.94
C LEU A 910 41.00 20.38 20.69
N ALA A 911 41.90 20.46 21.68
CA ALA A 911 43.20 21.10 21.52
C ALA A 911 44.06 20.39 20.45
N ARG A 912 44.03 19.06 20.39
CA ARG A 912 44.74 18.28 19.34
C ARG A 912 44.17 18.54 17.95
N VAL A 913 42.85 18.61 17.81
CA VAL A 913 42.21 18.87 16.51
C VAL A 913 42.43 20.33 16.09
N ASP A 914 42.41 21.29 17.02
CA ASP A 914 42.71 22.71 16.74
C ASP A 914 44.15 22.88 16.23
N ALA A 915 45.11 22.20 16.86
CA ALA A 915 46.50 22.19 16.41
C ALA A 915 46.64 21.63 14.98
N LYS A 916 45.93 20.53 14.65
CA LYS A 916 45.90 19.96 13.30
C LYS A 916 45.26 20.93 12.30
N ALA A 917 44.15 21.57 12.66
CA ALA A 917 43.48 22.54 11.81
C ALA A 917 44.39 23.73 11.51
N ARG A 918 45.09 24.28 12.51
CA ARG A 918 46.04 25.39 12.35
C ARG A 918 47.23 25.01 11.45
N ALA A 919 47.79 23.82 11.64
CA ALA A 919 48.86 23.31 10.79
C ALA A 919 48.40 23.15 9.32
N GLU A 920 47.15 22.73 9.12
CA GLU A 920 46.57 22.59 7.78
C GLU A 920 46.31 23.97 7.13
N VAL A 921 45.88 24.97 7.90
CA VAL A 921 45.77 26.36 7.42
C VAL A 921 47.14 26.90 6.99
N GLU A 922 48.19 26.64 7.75
CA GLU A 922 49.56 27.01 7.38
C GLU A 922 50.02 26.29 6.10
N ARG A 923 49.75 24.98 5.99
CA ARG A 923 50.06 24.17 4.79
C ARG A 923 49.40 24.73 3.53
N LEU A 924 48.19 25.28 3.65
CA LEU A 924 47.41 25.87 2.56
C LEU A 924 47.82 27.34 2.24
N GLY A 925 48.87 27.87 2.88
CA GLY A 925 49.39 29.22 2.62
C GLY A 925 48.87 30.31 3.56
N GLY A 926 48.17 29.93 4.63
CA GLY A 926 47.66 30.85 5.65
C GLY A 926 46.34 31.53 5.27
N ASN A 927 45.49 31.79 6.27
CA ASN A 927 44.22 32.49 6.10
C ASN A 927 43.83 33.22 7.41
N PRO A 928 43.99 34.56 7.48
CA PRO A 928 43.74 35.32 8.69
C PRO A 928 42.30 35.23 9.19
N ARG A 929 41.31 35.18 8.29
CA ARG A 929 39.89 35.05 8.65
C ARG A 929 39.61 33.67 9.25
N LEU A 930 40.16 32.63 8.63
CA LEU A 930 39.97 31.26 9.13
C LEU A 930 40.68 31.04 10.47
N LEU A 931 41.87 31.62 10.67
CA LEU A 931 42.56 31.62 11.97
C LEU A 931 41.75 32.35 13.04
N ALA A 932 41.07 33.45 12.71
CA ALA A 932 40.18 34.14 13.63
C ALA A 932 38.96 33.30 14.02
N ILE A 933 38.41 32.52 13.07
CA ILE A 933 37.32 31.57 13.34
C ILE A 933 37.81 30.45 14.27
N LEU A 934 38.96 29.84 13.99
CA LEU A 934 39.57 28.83 14.87
C LEU A 934 39.85 29.39 16.27
N GLN A 935 40.28 30.65 16.36
CA GLN A 935 40.47 31.32 17.65
C GLN A 935 39.16 31.46 18.43
N ALA A 936 38.04 31.76 17.76
CA ALA A 936 36.72 31.84 18.39
C ALA A 936 36.17 30.46 18.80
N LEU A 937 36.73 29.37 18.26
CA LEU A 937 36.34 27.99 18.57
C LEU A 937 37.14 27.35 19.70
N GLN A 938 38.19 28.00 20.22
CA GLN A 938 38.88 27.49 21.40
C GLN A 938 37.93 27.42 22.60
N VAL A 939 38.08 26.34 23.39
CA VAL A 939 37.26 25.99 24.56
C VAL A 939 38.03 26.25 25.84
#